data_AF-G3TBP8-F1
#
_entry.id   AF-G3TBP8-F1
#
_cell.length_a   1.000
_cell.length_b   1.000
_cell.length_c   1.000
_cell.angle_alpha   90.00
_cell.angle_beta   90.00
_cell.angle_gamma   90.00
#
_symmetry.space_group_name_H-M   'P 1'
#
loop_
_entity.id
_entity.type
_entity.pdbx_description
1 polymer ?
#
loop_
_entity_poly.entity_id
_entity_poly.type
_entity_poly.pdbx_seq_one_letter_code
_entity_poly.pdbx_strand_id
1 'polypeptide(L)'
;MDVYSTPAAALDRLVARSLQPPAEFTLRERGGRPGATGLEPRVLKIIKGGSSGRGTALRGGCDSELVVFLNCFKTYEDQAPRRAEILSEMRAQLESWRMDPIPGLSLEFPEQDTSGLLQFRLVFEDLENWMDVRLVPAFDALGQLSPGMKPKPQVYSALLNSGCRGGEHAACFAELQRDFVNIRPAKLKNLILLVKHWYRQVCPQEAGRGMLPPVYALELLTIFAWEQGCQKDAFSLSQGLRTVLGLIHQYQHLCIFWTVNYGFEDPAVGQFLRGQLKRPRPVILDPADPTWDVGNGAAWRWDVLAQKAGSCYDHPCFLQAPGRPVQPWEGLGLPRAGCSDLGHPIQRDPDQSIPEDSRSNSAVCPRAGSKKRSYPAPSPLGTSSSTPSIPGTVLDLSQIPTKELDRFIQDHLKPSPQFQEQVNRAIDSILRCLRENCVHKASRVSKGGSFGRGTALRGGCDVQLVIFLNCFKNYQDQRAYQAEILDDMWALLESWSQDPVPNLSLKFPEQKARGTLQFRLISTALESWIDVSLLPAFDAVGQHSSGTKPKPQVYSTLLNSSCQEGEHAPCFTELRSNFVNTRPAKLKNLILLVKHWYHQVAAQDRGGRPACASLPSAYAMELLTIFAWEQGCRKDSFSMAQGLRTVLGLVQQHQHLCVYWTVNYDLEDPALRTHLLGQLQKPRPLVLDPADPTWNVGQGSWELLAQEAAALEKQAGFVNGDGTSVLPWDVMPALLDQTPARDLDKFISEFLQPTRQFLEQVNKAVDTICSFLRENCFRNSPIKVLKVVKGGSSAKGTGLRGRSDADLVVFLSCFTQFTDQGNNRAEIISEIRAQLEACQREQQFKVKFEISKWENPRVLSFSLTSLTTLDQSVDFDVLPAFDALGQLGSGGRPSPQVYVDLIHSYNNAGEYSTCFTELQRDFIISRPTKLKSLIRLVKHWYRQCNKMPKGRGSLPPQHGLELLTVYAWEQGSQEPQFNMAEGFRTVLELVSQYRQLCIYWTVNYDAEDKTIGDFLKRQLQKPRPIILDPADPTGNLGHNARWDLLASEAATCVSALCCMGKDGTPVQPWPVKVSR
;
A
#
# COMPACT_ATOMS: atom_id res chain seq x y z
N MET A 1 -11.71 -12.32 32.99
CA MET A 1 -11.64 -11.50 31.77
C MET A 1 -10.23 -11.60 31.23
N ASP A 2 -10.05 -12.04 29.98
CA ASP A 2 -8.72 -12.21 29.36
C ASP A 2 -7.89 -10.91 29.40
N VAL A 3 -8.59 -9.77 29.29
CA VAL A 3 -8.01 -8.43 29.47
C VAL A 3 -7.38 -8.27 30.86
N TYR A 4 -8.07 -8.67 31.93
CA TYR A 4 -7.61 -8.47 33.30
C TYR A 4 -6.43 -9.36 33.70
N SER A 5 -6.35 -10.58 33.17
CA SER A 5 -5.21 -11.47 33.39
C SER A 5 -3.95 -11.08 32.60
N THR A 6 -4.10 -10.25 31.57
CA THR A 6 -2.99 -9.86 30.70
C THR A 6 -2.18 -8.70 31.32
N PRO A 7 -0.85 -8.84 31.53
CA PRO A 7 -0.02 -7.75 32.02
C PRO A 7 -0.05 -6.52 31.11
N ALA A 8 0.08 -5.32 31.68
CA ALA A 8 0.03 -4.05 30.95
C ALA A 8 0.95 -4.00 29.70
N ALA A 9 2.15 -4.59 29.78
CA ALA A 9 3.12 -4.65 28.68
C ALA A 9 2.78 -5.68 27.58
N ALA A 10 1.86 -6.61 27.85
CA ALA A 10 1.45 -7.67 26.94
C ALA A 10 0.13 -7.38 26.20
N LEU A 11 -0.53 -6.26 26.49
CA LEU A 11 -1.80 -5.89 25.85
C LEU A 11 -1.67 -5.73 24.32
N ASP A 12 -0.56 -5.18 23.82
CA ASP A 12 -0.33 -5.10 22.36
C ASP A 12 -0.30 -6.49 21.71
N ARG A 13 0.23 -7.50 22.41
CA ARG A 13 0.27 -8.90 21.95
C ARG A 13 -1.12 -9.55 21.99
N LEU A 14 -1.93 -9.23 23.00
CA LEU A 14 -3.32 -9.69 23.10
C LEU A 14 -4.15 -9.15 21.93
N VAL A 15 -4.05 -7.86 21.63
CA VAL A 15 -4.78 -7.26 20.50
C VAL A 15 -4.41 -7.93 19.18
N ALA A 16 -3.10 -8.08 18.91
CA ALA A 16 -2.60 -8.65 17.67
C ALA A 16 -2.97 -10.14 17.47
N ARG A 17 -3.04 -10.93 18.54
CA ARG A 17 -3.32 -12.38 18.44
C ARG A 17 -4.80 -12.71 18.48
N SER A 18 -5.55 -12.02 19.34
CA SER A 18 -6.88 -12.47 19.76
C SER A 18 -8.01 -11.54 19.33
N LEU A 19 -7.74 -10.24 19.08
CA LEU A 19 -8.79 -9.26 18.84
C LEU A 19 -8.89 -8.80 17.38
N GLN A 20 -7.78 -8.79 16.66
CA GLN A 20 -7.77 -8.41 15.24
C GLN A 20 -8.47 -9.49 14.40
N PRO A 21 -9.41 -9.10 13.51
CA PRO A 21 -10.10 -10.04 12.65
C PRO A 21 -9.13 -10.63 11.60
N PRO A 22 -9.33 -11.89 11.17
CA PRO A 22 -8.56 -12.49 10.08
C PRO A 22 -8.63 -11.64 8.80
N ALA A 23 -7.59 -11.69 7.96
CA ALA A 23 -7.56 -10.93 6.70
C ALA A 23 -8.75 -11.28 5.78
N GLU A 24 -9.24 -12.51 5.86
CA GLU A 24 -10.40 -13.03 5.13
C GLU A 24 -11.75 -12.41 5.56
N PHE A 25 -11.81 -11.82 6.76
CA PHE A 25 -13.00 -11.18 7.33
C PHE A 25 -13.33 -9.82 6.69
N THR A 26 -12.39 -9.26 5.92
CA THR A 26 -12.63 -8.04 5.13
C THR A 26 -13.34 -8.40 3.83
N LEU A 27 -14.67 -8.50 3.88
CA LEU A 27 -15.53 -8.52 2.69
C LEU A 27 -15.16 -7.30 1.81
N ARG A 28 -14.36 -7.49 0.75
CA ARG A 28 -14.05 -6.43 -0.22
C ARG A 28 -15.34 -5.95 -0.87
N GLU A 29 -15.48 -4.67 -1.19
CA GLU A 29 -16.64 -4.19 -1.96
C GLU A 29 -16.75 -4.98 -3.28
N ARG A 30 -17.82 -5.76 -3.44
CA ARG A 30 -18.33 -6.12 -4.77
C ARG A 30 -19.11 -4.86 -5.14
N GLY A 31 -18.60 -4.03 -6.05
CA GLY A 31 -19.46 -3.04 -6.68
C GLY A 31 -20.64 -3.81 -7.27
N GLY A 32 -21.83 -3.63 -6.72
CA GLY A 32 -23.04 -4.09 -7.37
C GLY A 32 -23.08 -3.47 -8.76
N ARG A 33 -23.35 -4.28 -9.79
CA ARG A 33 -23.64 -3.75 -11.13
C ARG A 33 -24.77 -2.71 -10.99
N PRO A 34 -24.68 -1.53 -11.62
CA PRO A 34 -25.87 -0.76 -11.93
C PRO A 34 -26.81 -1.70 -12.69
N GLY A 35 -27.98 -1.97 -12.11
CA GLY A 35 -29.01 -2.79 -12.73
C GLY A 35 -29.35 -2.26 -14.12
N ALA A 36 -29.71 -3.19 -15.00
CA ALA A 36 -30.16 -2.91 -16.35
C ALA A 36 -31.16 -1.74 -16.38
N THR A 37 -31.04 -0.90 -17.40
CA THR A 37 -32.00 0.15 -17.77
C THR A 37 -33.43 -0.41 -17.76
N GLY A 38 -34.25 -0.08 -16.75
CA GLY A 38 -35.68 -0.40 -16.80
C GLY A 38 -36.52 -0.26 -15.52
N LEU A 39 -36.05 -0.67 -14.33
CA LEU A 39 -36.88 -0.65 -13.11
C LEU A 39 -36.37 0.32 -12.03
N GLU A 40 -37.26 1.19 -11.55
CA GLU A 40 -37.13 1.92 -10.28
C GLU A 40 -37.43 0.95 -9.11
N PRO A 41 -36.75 1.04 -7.95
CA PRO A 41 -35.76 2.05 -7.53
C PRO A 41 -34.31 1.71 -7.93
N ARG A 42 -33.52 2.73 -8.32
CA ARG A 42 -32.10 2.58 -8.67
C ARG A 42 -31.19 2.88 -7.48
N VAL A 43 -30.15 2.06 -7.31
CA VAL A 43 -29.08 2.29 -6.32
C VAL A 43 -28.11 3.36 -6.82
N LEU A 44 -27.95 4.44 -6.05
CA LEU A 44 -27.01 5.55 -6.31
C LEU A 44 -25.59 5.21 -5.85
N LYS A 45 -25.45 4.78 -4.60
CA LYS A 45 -24.18 4.36 -3.99
C LYS A 45 -24.44 3.40 -2.83
N ILE A 46 -23.45 2.60 -2.46
CA ILE A 46 -23.51 1.70 -1.31
C ILE A 46 -22.33 2.02 -0.40
N ILE A 47 -22.59 2.26 0.88
CA ILE A 47 -21.56 2.57 1.88
C ILE A 47 -21.57 1.50 2.96
N LYS A 48 -20.37 1.05 3.35
CA LYS A 48 -20.18 0.17 4.51
C LYS A 48 -20.00 1.02 5.77
N GLY A 49 -21.00 1.00 6.63
CA GLY A 49 -20.98 1.46 8.01
C GLY A 49 -20.79 0.29 8.99
N GLY A 50 -21.26 0.47 10.22
CA GLY A 50 -21.04 -0.49 11.31
C GLY A 50 -19.58 -0.60 11.73
N SER A 51 -19.28 -1.50 12.66
CA SER A 51 -17.92 -1.73 13.15
C SER A 51 -16.97 -2.18 12.03
N SER A 52 -17.47 -2.99 11.09
CA SER A 52 -16.71 -3.40 9.91
C SER A 52 -16.33 -2.20 9.03
N GLY A 53 -17.30 -1.35 8.69
CA GLY A 53 -17.07 -0.14 7.89
C GLY A 53 -16.11 0.84 8.55
N ARG A 54 -16.29 1.10 9.86
CA ARG A 54 -15.45 2.00 10.66
C ARG A 54 -14.04 1.46 10.96
N GLY A 55 -13.73 0.24 10.54
CA GLY A 55 -12.42 -0.38 10.77
C GLY A 55 -12.15 -0.78 12.22
N THR A 56 -13.20 -1.07 12.98
CA THR A 56 -13.18 -1.41 14.42
C THR A 56 -13.81 -2.78 14.70
N ALA A 57 -13.90 -3.66 13.69
CA ALA A 57 -14.44 -5.01 13.84
C ALA A 57 -13.53 -5.89 14.72
N LEU A 58 -14.15 -6.69 15.60
CA LEU A 58 -13.47 -7.66 16.46
C LEU A 58 -13.50 -9.07 15.84
N ARG A 59 -12.49 -9.86 16.15
CA ARG A 59 -12.50 -11.31 15.92
C ARG A 59 -13.61 -11.99 16.74
N GLY A 60 -14.18 -13.06 16.17
CA GLY A 60 -15.19 -13.88 16.82
C GLY A 60 -16.57 -13.22 16.94
N GLY A 61 -16.96 -12.39 15.96
CA GLY A 61 -18.26 -11.69 15.94
C GLY A 61 -18.14 -10.17 15.76
N CYS A 62 -18.69 -9.62 14.68
CA CYS A 62 -18.79 -8.16 14.48
C CYS A 62 -20.09 -7.74 13.78
N ASP A 63 -20.41 -6.44 13.84
CA ASP A 63 -21.50 -5.83 13.06
C ASP A 63 -20.98 -5.13 11.80
N SER A 64 -21.81 -5.14 10.76
CA SER A 64 -21.62 -4.38 9.52
C SER A 64 -22.93 -3.75 9.12
N GLU A 65 -22.89 -2.49 8.71
CA GLU A 65 -24.07 -1.80 8.17
C GLU A 65 -23.84 -1.56 6.69
N LEU A 66 -24.75 -2.02 5.85
CA LEU A 66 -24.70 -1.79 4.41
C LEU A 66 -25.78 -0.76 4.07
N VAL A 67 -25.35 0.49 3.92
CA VAL A 67 -26.23 1.59 3.59
C VAL A 67 -26.39 1.66 2.08
N VAL A 68 -27.62 1.52 1.60
CA VAL A 68 -27.97 1.54 0.18
C VAL A 68 -28.68 2.85 -0.12
N PHE A 69 -28.00 3.75 -0.82
CA PHE A 69 -28.58 5.03 -1.22
C PHE A 69 -29.44 4.84 -2.46
N LEU A 70 -30.71 5.23 -2.39
CA LEU A 70 -31.68 5.01 -3.47
C LEU A 70 -32.12 6.32 -4.10
N ASN A 71 -32.22 6.33 -5.42
CA ASN A 71 -32.61 7.52 -6.20
C ASN A 71 -34.05 7.96 -5.94
N CYS A 72 -34.86 7.06 -5.38
CA CYS A 72 -36.28 7.24 -5.14
C CYS A 72 -36.57 8.06 -3.87
N PHE A 73 -35.57 8.30 -3.02
CA PHE A 73 -35.63 9.25 -1.91
C PHE A 73 -35.07 10.61 -2.37
N LYS A 74 -35.85 11.67 -2.20
CA LYS A 74 -35.49 13.06 -2.53
C LYS A 74 -35.38 13.93 -1.27
N THR A 75 -36.02 13.52 -0.19
CA THR A 75 -36.03 14.18 1.13
C THR A 75 -35.80 13.15 2.24
N TYR A 76 -35.60 13.62 3.47
CA TYR A 76 -35.43 12.72 4.63
C TYR A 76 -36.74 11.95 4.93
N GLU A 77 -37.87 12.63 4.76
CA GLU A 77 -39.22 12.17 5.02
C GLU A 77 -39.67 11.05 4.07
N ASP A 78 -39.08 10.98 2.87
CA ASP A 78 -39.39 9.93 1.88
C ASP A 78 -39.00 8.52 2.36
N GLN A 79 -38.08 8.42 3.33
CA GLN A 79 -37.58 7.13 3.81
C GLN A 79 -38.64 6.35 4.58
N ALA A 80 -39.35 6.98 5.52
CA ALA A 80 -40.31 6.31 6.39
C ALA A 80 -41.45 5.58 5.65
N PRO A 81 -42.18 6.21 4.70
CA PRO A 81 -43.34 5.59 4.05
C PRO A 81 -42.97 4.44 3.10
N ARG A 82 -41.76 4.45 2.51
CA ARG A 82 -41.34 3.46 1.51
C ARG A 82 -40.39 2.39 2.06
N ARG A 83 -39.97 2.50 3.32
CA ARG A 83 -39.00 1.59 3.95
C ARG A 83 -39.46 0.14 3.94
N ALA A 84 -40.73 -0.13 4.25
CA ALA A 84 -41.25 -1.49 4.33
C ALA A 84 -41.27 -2.20 2.97
N GLU A 85 -41.71 -1.51 1.92
CA GLU A 85 -41.73 -2.00 0.53
C GLU A 85 -40.30 -2.33 0.06
N ILE A 86 -39.38 -1.37 0.19
CA ILE A 86 -37.99 -1.52 -0.26
C ILE A 86 -37.28 -2.66 0.48
N LEU A 87 -37.48 -2.77 1.79
CA LEU A 87 -36.88 -3.88 2.57
C LEU A 87 -37.47 -5.24 2.18
N SER A 88 -38.74 -5.31 1.79
CA SER A 88 -39.35 -6.53 1.28
C SER A 88 -38.72 -6.95 -0.06
N GLU A 89 -38.50 -6.01 -0.98
CA GLU A 89 -37.81 -6.28 -2.24
C GLU A 89 -36.36 -6.73 -2.02
N MET A 90 -35.64 -6.04 -1.15
CA MET A 90 -34.25 -6.39 -0.80
C MET A 90 -34.17 -7.78 -0.15
N ARG A 91 -35.16 -8.16 0.66
CA ARG A 91 -35.25 -9.50 1.23
C ARG A 91 -35.41 -10.58 0.16
N ALA A 92 -36.32 -10.38 -0.79
CA ALA A 92 -36.52 -11.33 -1.89
C ALA A 92 -35.23 -11.52 -2.72
N GLN A 93 -34.48 -10.44 -2.96
CA GLN A 93 -33.17 -10.53 -3.63
C GLN A 93 -32.14 -11.28 -2.81
N LEU A 94 -32.11 -11.08 -1.49
CA LEU A 94 -31.19 -11.75 -0.58
C LEU A 94 -31.51 -13.25 -0.45
N GLU A 95 -32.80 -13.62 -0.46
CA GLU A 95 -33.25 -15.01 -0.49
C GLU A 95 -32.90 -15.69 -1.82
N SER A 96 -33.00 -14.98 -2.96
CA SER A 96 -32.50 -15.49 -4.24
C SER A 96 -30.99 -15.66 -4.25
N TRP A 97 -30.23 -14.76 -3.62
CA TRP A 97 -28.78 -14.84 -3.52
C TRP A 97 -28.32 -16.04 -2.67
N ARG A 98 -29.12 -16.46 -1.68
CA ARG A 98 -28.86 -17.64 -0.84
C ARG A 98 -28.73 -18.94 -1.66
N MET A 99 -29.32 -19.02 -2.85
CA MET A 99 -29.31 -20.21 -3.70
C MET A 99 -27.98 -20.40 -4.48
N ASP A 100 -27.05 -19.44 -4.40
CA ASP A 100 -25.68 -19.50 -4.96
C ASP A 100 -24.65 -19.15 -3.87
N PRO A 101 -24.36 -20.06 -2.93
CA PRO A 101 -23.56 -19.76 -1.75
C PRO A 101 -22.10 -19.48 -2.10
N ILE A 102 -21.50 -18.50 -1.43
CA ILE A 102 -20.05 -18.29 -1.47
C ILE A 102 -19.41 -19.46 -0.69
N PRO A 103 -18.47 -20.24 -1.28
CA PRO A 103 -17.74 -21.28 -0.56
C PRO A 103 -17.09 -20.68 0.70
N GLY A 104 -17.23 -21.31 1.87
CA GLY A 104 -16.72 -20.76 3.13
C GLY A 104 -17.72 -19.99 4.00
N LEU A 105 -18.95 -19.71 3.53
CA LEU A 105 -19.91 -18.83 4.21
C LEU A 105 -21.34 -19.36 4.20
N SER A 106 -21.98 -19.42 5.37
CA SER A 106 -23.42 -19.65 5.51
C SER A 106 -24.17 -18.37 5.88
N LEU A 107 -25.41 -18.27 5.40
CA LEU A 107 -26.31 -17.14 5.63
C LEU A 107 -27.44 -17.58 6.58
N GLU A 108 -27.55 -16.88 7.71
CA GLU A 108 -28.58 -17.10 8.73
C GLU A 108 -29.44 -15.84 8.88
N PHE A 109 -30.74 -16.03 9.16
CA PHE A 109 -31.64 -14.93 9.49
C PHE A 109 -32.03 -15.04 10.97
N PRO A 110 -31.60 -14.10 11.84
CA PRO A 110 -32.07 -14.08 13.22
C PRO A 110 -33.57 -13.78 13.28
N GLU A 111 -34.25 -14.17 14.38
CA GLU A 111 -35.65 -13.81 14.63
C GLU A 111 -35.82 -12.30 14.51
N GLN A 112 -36.61 -11.87 13.53
CA GLN A 112 -36.79 -10.45 13.24
C GLN A 112 -37.76 -9.84 14.24
N ASP A 113 -37.23 -9.05 15.17
CA ASP A 113 -38.06 -8.19 16.00
C ASP A 113 -38.66 -7.08 15.11
N THR A 114 -39.96 -6.89 15.27
CA THR A 114 -40.83 -6.08 14.40
C THR A 114 -40.28 -4.68 14.10
N SER A 115 -40.54 -4.23 12.85
CA SER A 115 -40.43 -2.86 12.29
C SER A 115 -39.09 -2.40 11.69
N GLY A 116 -38.97 -2.54 10.36
CA GLY A 116 -38.19 -1.62 9.52
C GLY A 116 -36.69 -1.87 9.35
N LEU A 117 -36.16 -3.06 9.67
CA LEU A 117 -34.74 -3.39 9.46
C LEU A 117 -34.56 -4.80 8.87
N LEU A 118 -33.79 -4.92 7.78
CA LEU A 118 -33.38 -6.22 7.24
C LEU A 118 -32.02 -6.60 7.81
N GLN A 119 -32.01 -7.60 8.69
CA GLN A 119 -30.80 -8.13 9.31
C GLN A 119 -30.58 -9.58 8.91
N PHE A 120 -29.31 -9.93 8.68
CA PHE A 120 -28.87 -11.28 8.43
C PHE A 120 -27.46 -11.47 8.98
N ARG A 121 -27.11 -12.72 9.29
CA ARG A 121 -25.82 -13.12 9.80
C ARG A 121 -25.08 -13.94 8.76
N LEU A 122 -23.81 -13.59 8.55
CA LEU A 122 -22.87 -14.39 7.77
C LEU A 122 -21.98 -15.17 8.74
N VAL A 123 -22.02 -16.49 8.70
CA VAL A 123 -21.19 -17.38 9.53
C VAL A 123 -20.14 -18.02 8.64
N PHE A 124 -18.88 -18.03 9.09
CA PHE A 124 -17.77 -18.62 8.35
C PHE A 124 -17.64 -20.13 8.68
N GLU A 125 -17.02 -20.90 7.79
CA GLU A 125 -16.80 -22.35 7.94
C GLU A 125 -16.08 -22.76 9.24
N ASP A 126 -15.31 -21.85 9.86
CA ASP A 126 -14.64 -22.10 11.14
C ASP A 126 -15.58 -22.10 12.35
N LEU A 127 -16.84 -21.68 12.19
CA LEU A 127 -17.88 -21.51 13.21
C LEU A 127 -17.50 -20.59 14.40
N GLU A 128 -16.27 -20.07 14.41
CA GLU A 128 -15.76 -19.16 15.43
C GLU A 128 -16.06 -17.70 15.06
N ASN A 129 -16.16 -17.38 13.76
CA ASN A 129 -16.33 -16.02 13.28
C ASN A 129 -17.67 -15.81 12.55
N TRP A 130 -18.36 -14.71 12.90
CA TRP A 130 -19.63 -14.31 12.25
C TRP A 130 -19.75 -12.80 12.10
N MET A 131 -20.53 -12.35 11.12
CA MET A 131 -20.83 -10.93 10.88
C MET A 131 -22.34 -10.71 10.86
N ASP A 132 -22.83 -9.87 11.77
CA ASP A 132 -24.22 -9.40 11.79
C ASP A 132 -24.36 -8.20 10.84
N VAL A 133 -24.99 -8.42 9.69
CA VAL A 133 -25.16 -7.41 8.64
C VAL A 133 -26.54 -6.77 8.75
N ARG A 134 -26.58 -5.44 8.77
CA ARG A 134 -27.80 -4.62 8.70
C ARG A 134 -27.87 -3.94 7.35
N LEU A 135 -28.92 -4.20 6.57
CA LEU A 135 -29.15 -3.52 5.30
C LEU A 135 -30.08 -2.32 5.54
N VAL A 136 -29.63 -1.11 5.20
CA VAL A 136 -30.35 0.13 5.51
C VAL A 136 -30.50 1.00 4.24
N PRO A 137 -31.72 1.14 3.70
CA PRO A 137 -31.98 2.08 2.61
C PRO A 137 -31.96 3.52 3.14
N ALA A 138 -31.27 4.43 2.44
CA ALA A 138 -31.08 5.81 2.90
C ALA A 138 -31.18 6.87 1.77
N PHE A 139 -31.55 8.10 2.14
CA PHE A 139 -31.50 9.28 1.28
C PHE A 139 -30.06 9.82 1.16
N ASP A 140 -29.61 10.14 -0.06
CA ASP A 140 -28.28 10.71 -0.28
C ASP A 140 -28.27 12.23 -0.05
N ALA A 141 -28.31 12.62 1.22
CA ALA A 141 -28.30 14.03 1.61
C ALA A 141 -26.95 14.73 1.35
N LEU A 142 -25.86 13.97 1.22
CA LEU A 142 -24.51 14.49 1.03
C LEU A 142 -24.14 14.64 -0.45
N GLY A 143 -24.75 13.85 -1.34
CA GLY A 143 -24.43 13.82 -2.77
C GLY A 143 -22.97 13.41 -3.03
N GLN A 144 -22.32 14.11 -3.96
CA GLN A 144 -20.88 13.96 -4.23
C GLN A 144 -20.08 14.92 -3.33
N LEU A 145 -19.66 14.43 -2.16
CA LEU A 145 -18.81 15.19 -1.24
C LEU A 145 -17.34 14.86 -1.53
N SER A 146 -16.48 15.86 -1.70
CA SER A 146 -15.03 15.63 -1.78
C SER A 146 -14.46 15.27 -0.40
N PRO A 147 -13.49 14.34 -0.31
CA PRO A 147 -12.91 13.94 0.97
C PRO A 147 -12.37 15.14 1.76
N GLY A 148 -12.78 15.28 3.03
CA GLY A 148 -12.31 16.34 3.93
C GLY A 148 -13.07 17.68 3.86
N MET A 149 -14.10 17.80 3.02
CA MET A 149 -14.96 19.00 2.97
C MET A 149 -16.12 18.91 3.96
N LYS A 150 -16.37 19.99 4.72
CA LYS A 150 -17.50 20.09 5.65
C LYS A 150 -18.84 20.15 4.87
N PRO A 151 -19.87 19.38 5.23
CA PRO A 151 -21.20 19.50 4.63
C PRO A 151 -21.78 20.89 4.77
N LYS A 152 -22.58 21.31 3.77
CA LYS A 152 -23.28 22.59 3.81
C LYS A 152 -24.27 22.62 4.99
N PRO A 153 -24.39 23.72 5.76
CA PRO A 153 -25.34 23.82 6.88
C PRO A 153 -26.80 23.55 6.49
N GLN A 154 -27.16 23.79 5.22
CA GLN A 154 -28.48 23.46 4.65
C GLN A 154 -28.85 21.99 4.79
N VAL A 155 -27.87 21.07 4.79
CA VAL A 155 -28.10 19.63 4.99
C VAL A 155 -28.67 19.36 6.37
N TYR A 156 -28.07 19.95 7.41
CA TYR A 156 -28.52 19.75 8.79
C TYR A 156 -29.76 20.55 9.13
N SER A 157 -29.92 21.77 8.60
CA SER A 157 -31.19 22.50 8.79
C SER A 157 -32.37 21.78 8.13
N ALA A 158 -32.19 21.17 6.96
CA ALA A 158 -33.22 20.31 6.35
C ALA A 158 -33.50 19.06 7.20
N LEU A 159 -32.46 18.42 7.75
CA LEU A 159 -32.63 17.32 8.71
C LEU A 159 -33.46 17.74 9.93
N LEU A 160 -33.18 18.91 10.52
CA LEU A 160 -33.93 19.43 11.66
C LEU A 160 -35.39 19.75 11.31
N ASN A 161 -35.63 20.31 10.12
CA ASN A 161 -36.97 20.63 9.63
C ASN A 161 -37.83 19.40 9.36
N SER A 162 -37.22 18.22 9.15
CA SER A 162 -37.95 16.96 8.97
C SER A 162 -38.68 16.49 10.22
N GLY A 163 -38.34 17.02 11.39
CA GLY A 163 -38.90 16.58 12.66
C GLY A 163 -38.50 15.15 13.06
N CYS A 164 -37.41 14.63 12.48
CA CYS A 164 -36.93 13.29 12.73
C CYS A 164 -36.54 13.07 14.20
N ARG A 165 -36.62 11.82 14.66
CA ARG A 165 -36.07 11.43 15.96
C ARG A 165 -34.54 11.48 15.92
N GLY A 166 -33.90 11.64 17.07
CA GLY A 166 -32.44 11.70 17.17
C GLY A 166 -31.78 10.45 16.58
N GLY A 167 -30.95 10.63 15.54
CA GLY A 167 -30.27 9.55 14.83
C GLY A 167 -31.14 8.70 13.90
N GLU A 168 -32.40 9.08 13.65
CA GLU A 168 -33.30 8.34 12.74
C GLU A 168 -32.75 8.24 11.31
N HIS A 169 -32.02 9.26 10.87
CA HIS A 169 -31.40 9.34 9.55
C HIS A 169 -29.87 9.21 9.59
N ALA A 170 -29.31 8.67 10.68
CA ALA A 170 -27.86 8.52 10.85
C ALA A 170 -27.18 7.80 9.65
N ALA A 171 -27.87 6.84 9.03
CA ALA A 171 -27.40 6.14 7.84
C ALA A 171 -27.10 7.07 6.64
N CYS A 172 -27.78 8.22 6.53
CA CYS A 172 -27.52 9.22 5.48
C CYS A 172 -26.11 9.81 5.60
N PHE A 173 -25.52 9.75 6.80
CA PHE A 173 -24.20 10.27 7.13
C PHE A 173 -23.16 9.18 7.39
N ALA A 174 -23.45 7.92 7.02
CA ALA A 174 -22.57 6.78 7.27
C ALA A 174 -21.16 6.94 6.68
N GLU A 175 -21.04 7.68 5.57
CA GLU A 175 -19.75 8.03 4.97
C GLU A 175 -18.88 8.88 5.91
N LEU A 176 -19.47 9.90 6.54
CA LEU A 176 -18.79 10.78 7.49
C LEU A 176 -18.45 10.04 8.79
N GLN A 177 -19.36 9.19 9.29
CA GLN A 177 -19.11 8.35 10.48
C GLN A 177 -17.96 7.37 10.25
N ARG A 178 -17.96 6.72 9.08
CA ARG A 178 -16.89 5.81 8.63
C ARG A 178 -15.57 6.55 8.61
N ASP A 179 -15.51 7.67 7.91
CA ASP A 179 -14.27 8.40 7.68
C ASP A 179 -13.70 8.97 8.98
N PHE A 180 -14.55 9.51 9.87
CA PHE A 180 -14.13 10.04 11.16
C PHE A 180 -13.34 9.03 12.02
N VAL A 181 -13.74 7.77 12.01
CA VAL A 181 -13.08 6.69 12.75
C VAL A 181 -11.95 6.05 11.93
N ASN A 182 -12.11 5.91 10.61
CA ASN A 182 -11.15 5.20 9.78
C ASN A 182 -9.84 5.95 9.55
N ILE A 183 -9.84 7.28 9.55
CA ILE A 183 -8.62 8.08 9.34
C ILE A 183 -7.68 8.08 10.56
N ARG A 184 -8.07 7.43 11.66
CA ARG A 184 -7.32 7.43 12.92
C ARG A 184 -6.14 6.45 12.92
N PRO A 185 -5.06 6.74 13.69
CA PRO A 185 -3.86 5.89 13.74
C PRO A 185 -4.17 4.43 14.08
N ALA A 186 -3.41 3.50 13.50
CA ALA A 186 -3.61 2.05 13.72
C ALA A 186 -3.55 1.67 15.22
N LYS A 187 -2.68 2.33 16.00
CA LYS A 187 -2.59 2.06 17.45
C LYS A 187 -3.80 2.56 18.23
N LEU A 188 -4.45 3.65 17.79
CA LEU A 188 -5.74 4.09 18.33
C LEU A 188 -6.85 3.10 17.99
N LYS A 189 -6.88 2.56 16.77
CA LYS A 189 -7.82 1.49 16.43
C LYS A 189 -7.60 0.24 17.29
N ASN A 190 -6.35 -0.13 17.58
CA ASN A 190 -6.05 -1.22 18.52
C ASN A 190 -6.57 -0.94 19.94
N LEU A 191 -6.50 0.30 20.42
CA LEU A 191 -7.11 0.70 21.69
C LEU A 191 -8.64 0.58 21.63
N ILE A 192 -9.27 1.00 20.53
CA ILE A 192 -10.71 0.84 20.33
C ILE A 192 -11.10 -0.65 20.37
N LEU A 193 -10.35 -1.54 19.70
CA LEU A 193 -10.59 -2.99 19.78
C LEU A 193 -10.49 -3.50 21.22
N LEU A 194 -9.48 -3.05 21.97
CA LEU A 194 -9.29 -3.44 23.37
C LEU A 194 -10.47 -2.98 24.26
N VAL A 195 -10.93 -1.74 24.09
CA VAL A 195 -12.09 -1.17 24.81
C VAL A 195 -13.38 -1.93 24.46
N LYS A 196 -13.59 -2.22 23.17
CA LYS A 196 -14.76 -2.99 22.71
C LYS A 196 -14.74 -4.42 23.23
N HIS A 197 -13.57 -5.05 23.29
CA HIS A 197 -13.43 -6.39 23.83
C HIS A 197 -13.68 -6.41 25.35
N TRP A 198 -13.19 -5.42 26.09
CA TRP A 198 -13.56 -5.23 27.49
C TRP A 198 -15.07 -5.09 27.68
N TYR A 199 -15.71 -4.22 26.89
CA TYR A 199 -17.17 -4.05 26.90
C TYR A 199 -17.91 -5.36 26.62
N ARG A 200 -17.50 -6.12 25.59
CA ARG A 200 -18.07 -7.44 25.27
C ARG A 200 -17.89 -8.47 26.40
N GLN A 201 -16.87 -8.36 27.24
CA GLN A 201 -16.71 -9.24 28.41
C GLN A 201 -17.57 -8.81 29.60
N VAL A 202 -17.93 -7.53 29.68
CA VAL A 202 -18.85 -6.99 30.69
C VAL A 202 -20.32 -7.34 30.36
N CYS A 203 -20.73 -7.28 29.09
CA CYS A 203 -22.14 -7.48 28.68
C CYS A 203 -22.79 -8.83 29.10
N PRO A 204 -22.14 -10.00 28.97
CA PRO A 204 -22.76 -11.30 29.26
C PRO A 204 -22.91 -11.58 30.77
N GLN A 205 -22.11 -10.95 31.63
CA GLN A 205 -22.14 -11.19 33.08
C GLN A 205 -23.35 -10.55 33.77
N GLU A 206 -24.11 -9.71 33.07
CA GLU A 206 -25.21 -8.91 33.64
C GLU A 206 -26.50 -8.96 32.80
N ALA A 207 -26.66 -10.00 31.99
CA ALA A 207 -27.68 -10.18 30.94
C ALA A 207 -29.16 -10.14 31.40
N GLY A 208 -29.45 -9.74 32.64
CA GLY A 208 -30.81 -9.60 33.17
C GLY A 208 -31.32 -8.16 33.34
N ARG A 209 -30.55 -7.08 33.14
CA ARG A 209 -31.02 -5.72 33.51
C ARG A 209 -30.57 -4.56 32.59
N GLY A 210 -31.35 -4.31 31.54
CA GLY A 210 -31.41 -3.02 30.81
C GLY A 210 -30.45 -2.87 29.64
N MET A 211 -30.72 -1.88 28.76
CA MET A 211 -29.92 -1.62 27.56
C MET A 211 -28.63 -0.85 27.91
N LEU A 212 -27.48 -1.44 27.60
CA LEU A 212 -26.16 -0.80 27.71
C LEU A 212 -25.95 0.22 26.57
N PRO A 213 -25.02 1.18 26.73
CA PRO A 213 -24.71 2.15 25.68
C PRO A 213 -24.25 1.46 24.38
N PRO A 214 -24.55 2.03 23.20
CA PRO A 214 -24.10 1.45 21.94
C PRO A 214 -22.57 1.43 21.86
N VAL A 215 -22.03 0.39 21.25
CA VAL A 215 -20.57 0.20 21.06
C VAL A 215 -19.92 1.44 20.42
N TYR A 216 -20.63 2.11 19.52
CA TYR A 216 -20.17 3.34 18.87
C TYR A 216 -19.88 4.48 19.86
N ALA A 217 -20.61 4.59 20.97
CA ALA A 217 -20.32 5.58 22.01
C ALA A 217 -18.94 5.37 22.65
N LEU A 218 -18.52 4.11 22.80
CA LEU A 218 -17.19 3.77 23.33
C LEU A 218 -16.08 4.03 22.33
N GLU A 219 -16.36 3.87 21.02
CA GLU A 219 -15.42 4.26 19.95
C GLU A 219 -15.16 5.77 20.00
N LEU A 220 -16.23 6.58 20.07
CA LEU A 220 -16.13 8.04 20.18
C LEU A 220 -15.46 8.48 21.49
N LEU A 221 -15.79 7.86 22.61
CA LEU A 221 -15.16 8.14 23.90
C LEU A 221 -13.66 7.81 23.91
N THR A 222 -13.25 6.75 23.20
CA THR A 222 -11.85 6.38 23.03
C THR A 222 -11.09 7.37 22.17
N ILE A 223 -11.70 7.83 21.07
CA ILE A 223 -11.14 8.88 20.21
C ILE A 223 -10.97 10.16 21.02
N PHE A 224 -12.00 10.57 21.77
CA PHE A 224 -11.94 11.74 22.66
C PHE A 224 -10.81 11.62 23.69
N ALA A 225 -10.70 10.48 24.37
CA ALA A 225 -9.64 10.25 25.36
C ALA A 225 -8.24 10.42 24.78
N TRP A 226 -8.01 9.88 23.57
CA TRP A 226 -6.74 10.01 22.88
C TRP A 226 -6.50 11.43 22.36
N GLU A 227 -7.52 12.09 21.82
CA GLU A 227 -7.43 13.48 21.36
C GLU A 227 -7.12 14.45 22.51
N GLN A 228 -7.66 14.24 23.71
CA GLN A 228 -7.42 15.15 24.82
C GLN A 228 -6.15 14.85 25.62
N GLY A 229 -5.69 13.60 25.65
CA GLY A 229 -4.63 13.16 26.57
C GLY A 229 -3.36 12.61 25.93
N CYS A 230 -3.37 12.32 24.62
CA CYS A 230 -2.27 11.63 23.97
C CYS A 230 -1.80 12.30 22.68
N GLN A 231 -2.66 12.36 21.66
CA GLN A 231 -2.38 12.84 20.29
C GLN A 231 -1.08 12.30 19.65
N LYS A 232 -0.58 11.15 20.11
CA LYS A 232 0.63 10.50 19.61
C LYS A 232 0.26 9.18 18.94
N ASP A 233 0.97 8.84 17.87
CA ASP A 233 0.80 7.54 17.18
C ASP A 233 1.31 6.36 18.02
N ALA A 234 2.28 6.61 18.91
CA ALA A 234 2.84 5.63 19.83
C ALA A 234 2.44 5.97 21.27
N PHE A 235 1.71 5.06 21.92
CA PHE A 235 1.32 5.16 23.32
C PHE A 235 1.09 3.77 23.93
N SER A 236 0.90 3.72 25.25
CA SER A 236 0.61 2.48 25.98
C SER A 236 -0.88 2.15 25.97
N LEU A 237 -1.25 0.94 25.53
CA LEU A 237 -2.65 0.51 25.51
C LEU A 237 -3.27 0.42 26.91
N SER A 238 -2.49 0.05 27.92
CA SER A 238 -2.96 0.04 29.32
C SER A 238 -3.31 1.45 29.80
N GLN A 239 -2.50 2.44 29.42
CA GLN A 239 -2.73 3.84 29.76
C GLN A 239 -3.97 4.41 29.05
N GLY A 240 -4.12 4.10 27.77
CA GLY A 240 -5.31 4.48 27.01
C GLY A 240 -6.57 3.83 27.58
N LEU A 241 -6.54 2.53 27.87
CA LEU A 241 -7.67 1.80 28.44
C LEU A 241 -8.04 2.39 29.81
N ARG A 242 -7.04 2.66 30.67
CA ARG A 242 -7.24 3.28 31.98
C ARG A 242 -7.91 4.65 31.90
N THR A 243 -7.58 5.42 30.88
CA THR A 243 -8.16 6.75 30.64
C THR A 243 -9.62 6.65 30.21
N VAL A 244 -9.92 5.76 29.25
CA VAL A 244 -11.30 5.53 28.78
C VAL A 244 -12.17 5.02 29.92
N LEU A 245 -11.71 4.05 30.71
CA LEU A 245 -12.45 3.57 31.88
C LEU A 245 -12.62 4.65 32.97
N GLY A 246 -11.67 5.58 33.10
CA GLY A 246 -11.80 6.74 33.97
C GLY A 246 -12.92 7.70 33.53
N LEU A 247 -13.05 7.94 32.22
CA LEU A 247 -14.15 8.73 31.66
C LEU A 247 -15.50 8.02 31.83
N ILE A 248 -15.56 6.70 31.63
CA ILE A 248 -16.77 5.90 31.90
C ILE A 248 -17.16 6.00 33.38
N HIS A 249 -16.19 5.95 34.30
CA HIS A 249 -16.46 6.11 35.72
C HIS A 249 -17.07 7.48 36.06
N GLN A 250 -16.67 8.53 35.32
CA GLN A 250 -17.17 9.91 35.47
C GLN A 250 -18.24 10.27 34.43
N TYR A 251 -19.01 9.29 33.93
CA TYR A 251 -19.96 9.49 32.83
C TYR A 251 -20.96 10.63 33.06
N GLN A 252 -21.36 10.87 34.32
CA GLN A 252 -22.29 11.95 34.71
C GLN A 252 -21.76 13.35 34.37
N HIS A 253 -20.46 13.48 34.12
CA HIS A 253 -19.82 14.74 33.73
C HIS A 253 -19.53 14.83 32.23
N LEU A 254 -19.77 13.79 31.43
CA LEU A 254 -19.44 13.80 30.01
C LEU A 254 -20.41 14.65 29.20
N CYS A 255 -19.87 15.65 28.52
CA CYS A 255 -20.52 16.36 27.41
C CYS A 255 -19.49 16.53 26.29
N ILE A 256 -19.61 15.72 25.24
CA ILE A 256 -18.62 15.56 24.16
C ILE A 256 -19.30 15.80 22.82
N PHE A 257 -18.68 16.61 21.97
CA PHE A 257 -19.09 16.83 20.59
C PHE A 257 -17.89 17.28 19.76
N TRP A 258 -18.05 17.25 18.43
CA TRP A 258 -17.07 17.74 17.49
C TRP A 258 -17.73 18.69 16.49
N THR A 259 -16.99 19.70 16.03
CA THR A 259 -17.45 20.68 15.02
C THR A 259 -16.93 20.41 13.61
N VAL A 260 -16.47 19.17 13.36
CA VAL A 260 -15.86 18.76 12.08
C VAL A 260 -16.86 18.85 10.94
N ASN A 261 -18.09 18.36 11.13
CA ASN A 261 -19.10 18.32 10.06
C ASN A 261 -20.24 19.33 10.23
N TYR A 262 -20.55 19.76 11.47
CA TYR A 262 -21.54 20.78 11.80
C TYR A 262 -20.95 21.80 12.79
N GLY A 263 -21.60 22.93 13.04
CA GLY A 263 -21.06 23.97 13.92
C GLY A 263 -22.11 25.00 14.31
N PHE A 264 -21.68 26.04 15.02
CA PHE A 264 -22.56 27.11 15.51
C PHE A 264 -22.77 28.25 14.49
N GLU A 265 -22.10 28.20 13.34
CA GLU A 265 -22.14 29.24 12.31
C GLU A 265 -23.55 29.46 11.73
N ASP A 266 -24.36 28.40 11.61
CA ASP A 266 -25.75 28.49 11.18
C ASP A 266 -26.67 28.70 12.40
N PRO A 267 -27.55 29.72 12.42
CA PRO A 267 -28.37 30.02 13.60
C PRO A 267 -29.28 28.88 14.05
N ALA A 268 -29.90 28.16 13.10
CA ALA A 268 -30.84 27.07 13.41
C ALA A 268 -30.10 25.84 13.95
N VAL A 269 -29.01 25.45 13.27
CA VAL A 269 -28.15 24.33 13.71
C VAL A 269 -27.46 24.68 15.04
N GLY A 270 -26.97 25.89 15.19
CA GLY A 270 -26.31 26.37 16.41
C GLY A 270 -27.25 26.42 17.61
N GLN A 271 -28.50 26.89 17.44
CA GLN A 271 -29.51 26.85 18.49
C GLN A 271 -29.85 25.41 18.90
N PHE A 272 -30.02 24.51 17.93
CA PHE A 272 -30.27 23.10 18.19
C PHE A 272 -29.11 22.44 18.96
N LEU A 273 -27.86 22.68 18.55
CA LEU A 273 -26.67 22.18 19.24
C LEU A 273 -26.60 22.67 20.69
N ARG A 274 -26.88 23.95 20.95
CA ARG A 274 -26.97 24.48 22.32
C ARG A 274 -28.05 23.76 23.14
N GLY A 275 -29.16 23.35 22.52
CA GLY A 275 -30.19 22.52 23.14
C GLY A 275 -29.68 21.12 23.48
N GLN A 276 -29.01 20.46 22.53
CA GLN A 276 -28.44 19.13 22.70
C GLN A 276 -27.41 19.07 23.83
N LEU A 277 -26.51 20.06 23.92
CA LEU A 277 -25.46 20.12 24.95
C LEU A 277 -25.98 20.38 26.38
N LYS A 278 -27.25 20.81 26.52
CA LYS A 278 -27.94 20.98 27.81
C LYS A 278 -28.70 19.73 28.28
N ARG A 279 -28.72 18.67 27.48
CA ARG A 279 -29.40 17.42 27.83
C ARG A 279 -28.73 16.72 29.03
N PRO A 280 -29.45 15.81 29.72
CA PRO A 280 -28.87 15.03 30.80
C PRO A 280 -27.63 14.24 30.33
N ARG A 281 -26.55 14.31 31.11
CA ARG A 281 -25.27 13.66 30.80
C ARG A 281 -25.32 12.15 31.09
N PRO A 282 -24.56 11.31 30.35
CA PRO A 282 -23.55 11.69 29.36
C PRO A 282 -24.19 12.13 28.04
N VAL A 283 -23.70 13.24 27.49
CA VAL A 283 -24.03 13.68 26.13
C VAL A 283 -22.80 13.41 25.28
N ILE A 284 -22.93 12.59 24.23
CA ILE A 284 -21.87 12.30 23.27
C ILE A 284 -22.51 12.41 21.90
N LEU A 285 -22.31 13.55 21.22
CA LEU A 285 -22.89 13.78 19.91
C LEU A 285 -22.05 13.08 18.84
N ASP A 286 -22.73 12.35 17.95
CA ASP A 286 -22.09 11.78 16.76
C ASP A 286 -21.46 12.93 15.93
N PRO A 287 -20.16 12.87 15.60
CA PRO A 287 -19.50 13.87 14.76
C PRO A 287 -20.12 14.03 13.36
N ALA A 288 -20.93 13.08 12.88
CA ALA A 288 -21.59 13.11 11.58
C ALA A 288 -23.06 13.54 11.61
N ASP A 289 -23.78 13.29 12.71
CA ASP A 289 -25.20 13.63 12.88
C ASP A 289 -25.43 14.39 14.20
N PRO A 290 -25.72 15.70 14.17
CA PRO A 290 -25.90 16.50 15.39
C PRO A 290 -27.14 16.11 16.20
N THR A 291 -28.09 15.38 15.60
CA THR A 291 -29.30 14.91 16.28
C THR A 291 -29.05 13.64 17.10
N TRP A 292 -28.00 12.89 16.77
CA TRP A 292 -27.71 11.60 17.40
C TRP A 292 -26.78 11.76 18.61
N ASP A 293 -27.40 11.84 19.79
CA ASP A 293 -26.70 11.69 21.06
C ASP A 293 -26.57 10.21 21.41
N VAL A 294 -25.36 9.66 21.25
CA VAL A 294 -25.06 8.25 21.59
C VAL A 294 -24.78 8.05 23.08
N GLY A 295 -24.56 9.14 23.83
CA GLY A 295 -24.46 9.12 25.30
C GLY A 295 -25.82 8.97 25.96
N ASN A 296 -26.79 9.76 25.50
CA ASN A 296 -28.22 9.72 25.81
C ASN A 296 -28.60 9.63 27.31
N GLY A 297 -27.83 10.29 28.17
CA GLY A 297 -28.19 10.42 29.59
C GLY A 297 -28.42 9.08 30.29
N ALA A 298 -29.51 9.00 31.05
CA ALA A 298 -29.92 7.80 31.78
C ALA A 298 -30.66 6.75 30.92
N ALA A 299 -30.83 6.97 29.62
CA ALA A 299 -31.45 5.98 28.74
C ALA A 299 -30.62 4.70 28.62
N TRP A 300 -29.30 4.83 28.76
CA TRP A 300 -28.36 3.71 28.81
C TRP A 300 -27.80 3.50 30.20
N ARG A 301 -27.53 2.23 30.54
CA ARG A 301 -26.94 1.83 31.84
C ARG A 301 -25.44 2.11 31.91
N TRP A 302 -25.05 3.39 31.85
CA TRP A 302 -23.65 3.82 32.05
C TRP A 302 -23.15 3.56 33.47
N ASP A 303 -24.06 3.55 34.45
CA ASP A 303 -23.81 3.20 35.85
C ASP A 303 -23.20 1.79 36.00
N VAL A 304 -23.68 0.82 35.23
CA VAL A 304 -23.15 -0.55 35.18
C VAL A 304 -21.69 -0.55 34.70
N LEU A 305 -21.42 0.15 33.60
CA LEU A 305 -20.07 0.25 33.07
C LEU A 305 -19.14 1.00 34.03
N ALA A 306 -19.64 2.03 34.70
CA ALA A 306 -18.90 2.83 35.68
C ALA A 306 -18.53 2.03 36.93
N GLN A 307 -19.43 1.15 37.40
CA GLN A 307 -19.18 0.25 38.53
C GLN A 307 -18.06 -0.74 38.19
N LYS A 308 -18.14 -1.38 37.01
CA LYS A 308 -17.10 -2.32 36.54
C LYS A 308 -15.77 -1.64 36.25
N ALA A 309 -15.80 -0.43 35.69
CA ALA A 309 -14.61 0.38 35.48
C ALA A 309 -13.94 0.75 36.81
N GLY A 310 -14.72 1.09 37.84
CA GLY A 310 -14.18 1.46 39.16
C GLY A 310 -13.53 0.30 39.92
N SER A 311 -13.99 -0.94 39.71
CA SER A 311 -13.47 -2.11 40.43
C SER A 311 -12.31 -2.84 39.74
N CYS A 312 -11.84 -2.36 38.58
CA CYS A 312 -10.93 -3.13 37.73
C CYS A 312 -9.45 -2.73 37.79
N TYR A 313 -9.11 -1.65 38.50
CA TYR A 313 -7.76 -1.06 38.46
C TYR A 313 -6.68 -1.87 39.17
N ASP A 314 -7.04 -2.84 40.01
CA ASP A 314 -6.10 -3.72 40.72
C ASP A 314 -5.64 -4.92 39.86
N HIS A 315 -6.13 -5.03 38.62
CA HIS A 315 -5.78 -6.12 37.73
C HIS A 315 -4.45 -5.91 36.99
N PRO A 316 -3.72 -6.99 36.64
CA PRO A 316 -2.45 -6.96 35.91
C PRO A 316 -2.36 -6.02 34.70
N CYS A 317 -3.46 -5.82 33.96
CA CYS A 317 -3.50 -4.91 32.81
C CYS A 317 -3.30 -3.43 33.16
N PHE A 318 -3.49 -3.07 34.43
CA PHE A 318 -3.29 -1.71 34.96
C PHE A 318 -2.11 -1.62 35.94
N LEU A 319 -1.25 -2.64 36.00
CA LEU A 319 -0.06 -2.64 36.84
C LEU A 319 1.22 -2.67 35.97
N GLN A 320 2.12 -1.70 36.18
CA GLN A 320 3.46 -1.66 35.60
C GLN A 320 4.45 -2.33 36.56
N ALA A 321 5.48 -3.02 36.05
CA ALA A 321 6.52 -3.57 36.91
C ALA A 321 7.29 -2.44 37.65
N PRO A 322 7.46 -2.50 38.99
CA PRO A 322 7.21 -3.61 39.92
C PRO A 322 5.90 -3.46 40.76
N GLY A 323 4.73 -3.42 40.12
CA GLY A 323 3.41 -3.35 40.76
C GLY A 323 2.81 -1.93 40.90
N ARG A 324 3.32 -0.93 40.17
CA ARG A 324 2.79 0.44 40.23
C ARG A 324 1.54 0.59 39.35
N PRO A 325 0.47 1.27 39.82
CA PRO A 325 -0.72 1.48 39.02
C PRO A 325 -0.43 2.38 37.82
N VAL A 326 -0.90 1.98 36.64
CA VAL A 326 -0.87 2.77 35.41
C VAL A 326 -1.72 4.01 35.64
N GLN A 327 -1.12 5.18 35.45
CA GLN A 327 -1.84 6.46 35.54
C GLN A 327 -2.61 6.74 34.26
N PRO A 328 -3.84 7.29 34.31
CA PRO A 328 -4.54 7.76 33.11
C PRO A 328 -3.76 8.89 32.42
N TRP A 329 -4.14 9.23 31.19
CA TRP A 329 -3.64 10.44 30.54
C TRP A 329 -4.18 11.69 31.22
N GLU A 330 -3.35 12.74 31.22
CA GLU A 330 -3.70 14.06 31.70
C GLU A 330 -3.99 14.97 30.51
N GLY A 331 -5.06 15.76 30.59
CA GLY A 331 -5.53 16.61 29.50
C GLY A 331 -6.65 17.55 29.94
N LEU A 332 -7.13 18.39 29.03
CA LEU A 332 -8.38 19.14 29.23
C LEU A 332 -9.55 18.15 29.06
N GLY A 333 -10.54 18.18 29.96
CA GLY A 333 -11.66 17.23 29.94
C GLY A 333 -11.31 15.76 30.20
N LEU A 334 -10.15 15.50 30.82
CA LEU A 334 -9.81 14.17 31.36
C LEU A 334 -9.80 14.19 32.88
N PRO A 335 -10.00 13.03 33.55
CA PRO A 335 -10.00 12.95 35.02
C PRO A 335 -8.68 13.47 35.62
N ARG A 336 -8.75 14.36 36.62
CA ARG A 336 -7.58 14.91 37.34
C ARG A 336 -7.64 14.57 38.83
N ALA A 337 -6.49 14.32 39.46
CA ALA A 337 -6.42 14.09 40.89
C ALA A 337 -6.90 15.34 41.67
N GLY A 338 -7.94 15.21 42.49
CA GLY A 338 -8.48 16.29 43.33
C GLY A 338 -9.57 17.17 42.71
N CYS A 339 -10.02 16.89 41.48
CA CYS A 339 -11.16 17.58 40.84
C CYS A 339 -12.32 16.61 40.59
N SER A 340 -13.52 16.98 41.05
CA SER A 340 -14.75 16.20 40.89
C SER A 340 -15.46 16.45 39.55
N ASP A 341 -15.09 17.51 38.83
CA ASP A 341 -15.69 17.93 37.55
C ASP A 341 -14.67 17.81 36.41
N LEU A 342 -15.14 17.31 35.25
CA LEU A 342 -14.36 17.21 34.02
C LEU A 342 -14.27 18.55 33.27
N GLY A 343 -15.11 19.53 33.61
CA GLY A 343 -15.12 20.84 32.94
C GLY A 343 -15.70 20.81 31.52
N HIS A 344 -16.54 19.82 31.22
CA HIS A 344 -17.18 19.65 29.90
C HIS A 344 -18.41 20.55 29.70
N PRO A 345 -18.69 20.98 28.45
CA PRO A 345 -17.87 20.75 27.25
C PRO A 345 -16.61 21.64 27.21
N ILE A 346 -15.51 21.10 26.65
CA ILE A 346 -14.22 21.83 26.52
C ILE A 346 -14.32 22.97 25.50
N GLN A 347 -15.08 22.77 24.42
CA GLN A 347 -15.34 23.80 23.40
C GLN A 347 -16.49 24.69 23.87
N ARG A 348 -16.23 25.98 24.11
CA ARG A 348 -17.23 26.99 24.48
C ARG A 348 -17.60 27.87 23.29
N ASP A 349 -18.86 28.30 23.29
CA ASP A 349 -19.47 29.24 22.35
C ASP A 349 -18.67 30.56 22.28
N PRO A 350 -18.31 31.07 21.08
CA PRO A 350 -17.62 32.36 20.93
C PRO A 350 -18.41 33.55 21.51
N ASP A 351 -19.74 33.46 21.62
CA ASP A 351 -20.62 34.57 22.02
C ASP A 351 -20.92 34.62 23.54
N GLN A 352 -20.39 33.70 24.36
CA GLN A 352 -20.54 33.79 25.82
C GLN A 352 -19.50 34.75 26.43
N SER A 353 -19.82 36.03 26.39
CA SER A 353 -19.23 37.07 27.21
C SER A 353 -19.53 36.87 28.71
N ILE A 354 -18.59 37.35 29.53
CA ILE A 354 -18.47 37.26 30.99
C ILE A 354 -19.77 37.67 31.71
N PRO A 355 -20.13 37.02 32.84
CA PRO A 355 -20.83 37.70 33.93
C PRO A 355 -19.85 37.99 35.07
N GLU A 356 -19.68 39.29 35.35
CA GLU A 356 -19.22 39.79 36.65
C GLU A 356 -20.22 39.36 37.72
N ASP A 357 -19.73 38.74 38.79
CA ASP A 357 -20.10 39.01 40.19
C ASP A 357 -19.86 37.77 41.07
N SER A 358 -18.82 37.83 41.90
CA SER A 358 -18.93 37.55 43.35
C SER A 358 -17.58 37.78 44.05
N ARG A 359 -17.44 38.97 44.64
CA ARG A 359 -16.51 39.24 45.74
C ARG A 359 -16.94 38.48 47.01
N SER A 360 -15.99 38.37 47.95
CA SER A 360 -16.07 37.83 49.33
C SER A 360 -15.76 36.32 49.42
N ASN A 361 -14.93 35.78 50.32
CA ASN A 361 -14.28 36.30 51.52
C ASN A 361 -12.95 35.58 51.79
N SER A 362 -12.05 36.32 52.43
CA SER A 362 -10.80 35.92 53.06
C SER A 362 -10.97 34.91 54.22
N ALA A 363 -10.02 33.97 54.35
CA ALA A 363 -9.66 33.36 55.65
C ALA A 363 -8.18 32.90 55.69
N VAL A 364 -7.38 33.75 56.33
CA VAL A 364 -6.21 33.54 57.23
C VAL A 364 -5.57 32.12 57.36
N CYS A 365 -4.28 32.06 56.95
CA CYS A 365 -3.06 31.43 57.54
C CYS A 365 -3.13 30.60 58.87
N PRO A 366 -2.24 29.60 59.10
CA PRO A 366 -0.87 29.95 59.55
C PRO A 366 0.32 29.05 59.12
N ARG A 367 1.49 29.70 59.16
CA ARG A 367 2.86 29.15 59.14
C ARG A 367 3.17 28.30 60.39
N ALA A 368 3.94 27.23 60.19
CA ALA A 368 5.05 26.73 61.02
C ALA A 368 5.61 25.47 60.32
N GLY A 369 6.89 25.12 60.26
CA GLY A 369 8.12 25.66 60.85
C GLY A 369 9.30 24.87 60.27
N SER A 370 10.46 25.51 60.29
CA SER A 370 11.78 25.01 59.90
C SER A 370 12.21 23.70 60.58
N LYS A 371 12.96 22.84 59.86
CA LYS A 371 14.16 22.18 60.39
C LYS A 371 15.02 21.54 59.28
N LYS A 372 16.20 22.13 59.06
CA LYS A 372 17.39 21.45 58.49
C LYS A 372 17.86 20.37 59.47
N ARG A 373 18.32 19.23 58.96
CA ARG A 373 19.42 18.45 59.57
C ARG A 373 20.35 17.91 58.49
N SER A 374 21.62 18.03 58.82
CA SER A 374 22.84 17.72 58.08
C SER A 374 23.31 16.28 58.28
N TYR A 375 23.83 15.69 57.20
CA TYR A 375 24.90 14.68 56.97
C TYR A 375 25.47 13.84 58.16
N PRO A 376 25.91 12.57 57.94
CA PRO A 376 27.05 12.25 57.06
C PRO A 376 27.00 10.95 56.23
N ALA A 377 27.93 10.90 55.27
CA ALA A 377 28.26 9.76 54.40
C ALA A 377 28.81 8.53 55.16
N PRO A 378 28.83 7.37 54.49
CA PRO A 378 30.12 6.68 54.32
C PRO A 378 30.37 6.22 52.87
N SER A 379 31.62 6.39 52.44
CA SER A 379 32.25 5.75 51.28
C SER A 379 33.19 4.60 51.78
N PRO A 380 34.01 3.94 50.95
CA PRO A 380 33.69 2.86 50.01
C PRO A 380 34.59 1.60 50.18
N LEU A 381 34.19 0.45 49.63
CA LEU A 381 35.08 -0.63 49.17
C LEU A 381 34.48 -1.12 47.84
N GLY A 382 35.06 -0.93 46.65
CA GLY A 382 36.36 -1.42 46.16
C GLY A 382 36.21 -2.92 45.86
N THR A 383 36.21 -3.47 44.64
CA THR A 383 36.84 -3.21 43.33
C THR A 383 36.17 -4.20 42.36
N SER A 384 35.87 -3.91 41.09
CA SER A 384 36.83 -4.01 40.00
C SER A 384 36.32 -3.34 38.72
N SER A 385 37.24 -2.62 38.10
CA SER A 385 37.22 -1.99 36.79
C SER A 385 36.52 -2.78 35.67
N SER A 386 35.64 -2.10 34.95
CA SER A 386 35.56 -2.16 33.49
C SER A 386 35.30 -0.74 32.98
N THR A 387 36.15 -0.34 32.05
CA THR A 387 36.37 0.97 31.44
C THR A 387 35.10 1.73 31.02
N PRO A 388 35.08 3.06 31.10
CA PRO A 388 34.04 3.88 30.47
C PRO A 388 34.26 3.86 28.95
N SER A 389 33.28 3.38 28.20
CA SER A 389 33.27 3.47 26.74
C SER A 389 33.14 4.93 26.30
N ILE A 390 34.02 5.30 25.38
CA ILE A 390 34.17 6.59 24.70
C ILE A 390 32.87 6.95 23.94
N PRO A 391 32.44 8.23 23.88
CA PRO A 391 31.28 8.64 23.11
C PRO A 391 31.65 8.84 21.62
N GLY A 392 30.87 8.26 20.69
CA GLY A 392 30.95 8.60 19.27
C GLY A 392 30.93 7.47 18.23
N THR A 393 30.50 6.25 18.56
CA THR A 393 30.43 5.17 17.55
C THR A 393 29.08 5.16 16.84
N VAL A 394 29.07 5.55 15.56
CA VAL A 394 27.94 5.31 14.64
C VAL A 394 27.73 3.79 14.57
N LEU A 395 26.56 3.31 15.00
CA LEU A 395 26.24 1.88 14.97
C LEU A 395 26.19 1.40 13.51
N ASP A 396 27.00 0.38 13.21
CA ASP A 396 27.04 -0.24 11.89
C ASP A 396 25.73 -0.97 11.61
N LEU A 397 25.09 -0.67 10.47
CA LEU A 397 23.83 -1.27 10.04
C LEU A 397 23.94 -2.80 9.91
N SER A 398 25.13 -3.33 9.64
CA SER A 398 25.38 -4.76 9.51
C SER A 398 25.10 -5.55 10.80
N GLN A 399 25.14 -4.89 11.95
CA GLN A 399 25.01 -5.52 13.27
C GLN A 399 23.58 -5.48 13.82
N ILE A 400 22.66 -4.80 13.13
CA ILE A 400 21.31 -4.57 13.61
C ILE A 400 20.37 -5.67 13.10
N PRO A 401 19.69 -6.42 13.99
CA PRO A 401 18.75 -7.43 13.55
C PRO A 401 17.62 -6.82 12.70
N THR A 402 17.23 -7.49 11.62
CA THR A 402 16.19 -7.04 10.67
C THR A 402 14.87 -6.62 11.34
N LYS A 403 14.48 -7.30 12.42
CA LYS A 403 13.28 -7.03 13.23
C LYS A 403 13.37 -5.76 14.08
N GLU A 404 14.58 -5.23 14.31
CA GLU A 404 14.83 -4.06 15.15
C GLU A 404 15.04 -2.77 14.35
N LEU A 405 15.06 -2.85 13.01
CA LEU A 405 15.26 -1.69 12.15
C LEU A 405 14.24 -0.57 12.40
N ASP A 406 12.95 -0.90 12.61
CA ASP A 406 11.93 0.09 12.95
C ASP A 406 12.25 0.83 14.26
N ARG A 407 12.73 0.11 15.28
CA ARG A 407 13.14 0.69 16.57
C ARG A 407 14.39 1.56 16.40
N PHE A 408 15.40 1.04 15.69
CA PHE A 408 16.63 1.77 15.39
C PHE A 408 16.36 3.12 14.73
N ILE A 409 15.44 3.16 13.75
CA ILE A 409 15.05 4.41 13.09
C ILE A 409 14.44 5.42 14.08
N GLN A 410 13.55 4.98 14.98
CA GLN A 410 12.94 5.87 15.98
C GLN A 410 13.99 6.41 16.96
N ASP A 411 14.85 5.53 17.46
CA ASP A 411 15.75 5.85 18.57
C ASP A 411 16.97 6.67 18.11
N HIS A 412 17.49 6.37 16.91
CA HIS A 412 18.79 6.89 16.45
C HIS A 412 18.71 7.78 15.20
N LEU A 413 17.78 7.56 14.27
CA LEU A 413 17.78 8.28 12.99
C LEU A 413 16.84 9.48 12.97
N LYS A 414 15.70 9.44 13.67
CA LYS A 414 14.74 10.54 13.66
C LYS A 414 15.25 11.76 14.45
N PRO A 415 15.19 12.99 13.88
CA PRO A 415 15.53 14.21 14.61
C PRO A 415 14.58 14.40 15.79
N SER A 416 15.09 14.94 16.91
CA SER A 416 14.24 15.18 18.09
C SER A 416 13.20 16.28 17.81
N PRO A 417 11.96 16.15 18.33
CA PRO A 417 10.94 17.19 18.15
C PRO A 417 11.38 18.56 18.68
N GLN A 418 12.11 18.57 19.81
CA GLN A 418 12.65 19.79 20.40
C GLN A 418 13.65 20.50 19.48
N PHE A 419 14.54 19.75 18.82
CA PHE A 419 15.47 20.32 17.85
C PHE A 419 14.74 20.86 16.63
N GLN A 420 13.74 20.13 16.11
CA GLN A 420 12.94 20.61 14.98
C GLN A 420 12.19 21.90 15.29
N GLU A 421 11.67 22.05 16.51
CA GLU A 421 11.01 23.28 16.95
C GLU A 421 11.99 24.45 17.08
N GLN A 422 13.18 24.23 17.68
CA GLN A 422 14.24 25.24 17.77
C GLN A 422 14.63 25.76 16.37
N VAL A 423 14.84 24.84 15.43
CA VAL A 423 15.19 25.15 14.04
C VAL A 423 14.06 25.92 13.35
N ASN A 424 12.80 25.51 13.51
CA ASN A 424 11.67 26.22 12.92
C ASN A 424 11.56 27.65 13.44
N ARG A 425 11.72 27.87 14.74
CA ARG A 425 11.73 29.22 15.34
C ARG A 425 12.88 30.07 14.78
N ALA A 426 14.07 29.49 14.62
CA ALA A 426 15.22 30.18 14.03
C ALA A 426 14.98 30.54 12.56
N ILE A 427 14.47 29.61 11.76
CA ILE A 427 14.09 29.86 10.37
C ILE A 427 13.05 30.98 10.30
N ASP A 428 11.98 30.92 11.09
CA ASP A 428 10.93 31.94 11.05
C ASP A 428 11.46 33.32 11.48
N SER A 429 12.44 33.38 12.39
CA SER A 429 13.14 34.62 12.75
C SER A 429 14.01 35.16 11.62
N ILE A 430 14.78 34.29 10.95
CA ILE A 430 15.61 34.66 9.79
C ILE A 430 14.72 35.20 8.68
N LEU A 431 13.61 34.53 8.40
CA LEU A 431 12.65 34.95 7.37
C LEU A 431 11.97 36.28 7.70
N ARG A 432 11.72 36.56 8.98
CA ARG A 432 11.21 37.87 9.43
C ARG A 432 12.24 38.97 9.14
N CYS A 433 13.49 38.77 9.55
CA CYS A 433 14.58 39.73 9.31
C CYS A 433 14.74 40.05 7.82
N LEU A 434 14.76 39.01 6.97
CA LEU A 434 14.91 39.19 5.52
C LEU A 434 13.70 39.89 4.89
N ARG A 435 12.47 39.65 5.35
CA ARG A 435 11.28 40.35 4.83
C ARG A 435 11.25 41.83 5.19
N GLU A 436 11.66 42.18 6.40
CA GLU A 436 11.62 43.55 6.92
C GLU A 436 12.75 44.39 6.33
N ASN A 437 13.98 43.85 6.28
CA ASN A 437 15.19 44.63 6.05
C ASN A 437 15.82 44.46 4.66
N CYS A 438 15.45 43.44 3.87
CA CYS A 438 16.01 43.27 2.52
C CYS A 438 15.45 44.30 1.52
N VAL A 439 16.36 44.85 0.71
CA VAL A 439 16.06 45.78 -0.39
C VAL A 439 15.18 45.09 -1.43
N HIS A 440 15.51 43.84 -1.75
CA HIS A 440 14.75 43.02 -2.69
C HIS A 440 13.57 42.35 -1.99
N LYS A 441 12.36 42.80 -2.29
CA LYS A 441 11.14 42.25 -1.68
C LYS A 441 10.86 40.83 -2.16
N ALA A 442 10.70 39.92 -1.20
CA ALA A 442 10.28 38.55 -1.44
C ALA A 442 8.77 38.47 -1.75
N SER A 443 8.39 37.73 -2.79
CA SER A 443 7.00 37.35 -3.06
C SER A 443 6.53 36.29 -2.07
N ARG A 444 7.36 35.27 -1.84
CA ARG A 444 7.12 34.16 -0.91
C ARG A 444 8.42 33.43 -0.57
N VAL A 445 8.33 32.52 0.38
CA VAL A 445 9.47 31.70 0.83
C VAL A 445 9.05 30.25 0.91
N SER A 446 9.93 29.34 0.50
CA SER A 446 9.72 27.90 0.61
C SER A 446 10.87 27.20 1.36
N LYS A 447 10.53 26.12 2.07
CA LYS A 447 11.47 25.25 2.79
C LYS A 447 11.75 24.01 1.93
N GLY A 448 12.99 23.89 1.48
CA GLY A 448 13.56 22.75 0.75
C GLY A 448 14.63 22.02 1.57
N GLY A 449 15.52 21.31 0.90
CA GLY A 449 16.51 20.44 1.55
C GLY A 449 15.86 19.24 2.26
N SER A 450 16.67 18.42 2.91
CA SER A 450 16.18 17.24 3.64
C SER A 450 15.17 17.61 4.72
N PHE A 451 15.34 18.76 5.38
CA PHE A 451 14.39 19.26 6.37
C PHE A 451 13.04 19.61 5.72
N GLY A 452 13.03 20.36 4.62
CA GLY A 452 11.81 20.72 3.90
C GLY A 452 11.07 19.52 3.29
N ARG A 453 11.79 18.49 2.86
CA ARG A 453 11.23 17.22 2.35
C ARG A 453 10.79 16.24 3.44
N GLY A 454 11.03 16.55 4.72
CA GLY A 454 10.70 15.67 5.84
C GLY A 454 11.57 14.41 5.93
N THR A 455 12.79 14.47 5.39
CA THR A 455 13.77 13.36 5.32
C THR A 455 15.09 13.70 6.03
N ALA A 456 15.06 14.61 7.00
CA ALA A 456 16.20 14.99 7.83
C ALA A 456 16.61 13.88 8.81
N LEU A 457 17.92 13.66 8.96
CA LEU A 457 18.50 12.73 9.94
C LEU A 457 18.84 13.45 11.26
N ARG A 458 18.89 12.69 12.35
CA ARG A 458 19.44 13.13 13.64
C ARG A 458 20.95 13.34 13.54
N GLY A 459 21.48 14.31 14.29
CA GLY A 459 22.91 14.53 14.39
C GLY A 459 23.52 15.21 13.16
N GLY A 460 22.70 15.90 12.36
CA GLY A 460 23.15 16.65 11.18
C GLY A 460 22.14 16.58 10.03
N CYS A 461 21.60 17.72 9.61
CA CYS A 461 20.70 17.78 8.45
C CYS A 461 20.90 19.06 7.62
N ASP A 462 20.32 19.10 6.42
CA ASP A 462 20.32 20.28 5.55
C ASP A 462 18.90 20.87 5.40
N VAL A 463 18.82 22.19 5.29
CA VAL A 463 17.63 22.93 4.87
C VAL A 463 17.99 23.94 3.80
N GLN A 464 17.17 24.01 2.76
CA GLN A 464 17.27 25.05 1.74
C GLN A 464 16.15 26.05 1.97
N LEU A 465 16.49 27.31 2.19
CA LEU A 465 15.53 28.40 2.31
C LEU A 465 15.49 29.14 0.98
N VAL A 466 14.44 28.88 0.21
CA VAL A 466 14.27 29.48 -1.12
C VAL A 466 13.43 30.74 -0.99
N ILE A 467 14.03 31.87 -1.37
CA ILE A 467 13.42 33.19 -1.31
C ILE A 467 13.05 33.60 -2.73
N PHE A 468 11.76 33.64 -3.01
CA PHE A 468 11.26 34.06 -4.30
C PHE A 468 11.21 35.58 -4.36
N LEU A 469 11.95 36.21 -5.27
CA LEU A 469 12.11 37.67 -5.32
C LEU A 469 11.30 38.30 -6.46
N ASN A 470 10.61 39.42 -6.17
CA ASN A 470 9.77 40.13 -7.13
C ASN A 470 10.55 40.76 -8.30
N CYS A 471 11.86 40.98 -8.11
CA CYS A 471 12.74 41.56 -9.12
C CYS A 471 13.08 40.58 -10.24
N PHE A 472 13.00 39.26 -10.01
CA PHE A 472 13.18 38.27 -11.06
C PHE A 472 11.89 38.13 -11.89
N LYS A 473 11.99 38.36 -13.20
CA LYS A 473 10.91 38.22 -14.18
C LYS A 473 11.08 36.99 -15.07
N ASN A 474 12.28 36.47 -15.18
CA ASN A 474 12.61 35.27 -15.94
C ASN A 474 13.74 34.47 -15.24
N TYR A 475 14.07 33.29 -15.80
CA TYR A 475 15.13 32.43 -15.26
C TYR A 475 16.54 33.05 -15.33
N GLN A 476 16.84 33.83 -16.38
CA GLN A 476 18.16 34.43 -16.61
C GLN A 476 18.48 35.54 -15.60
N ASP A 477 17.47 36.23 -15.08
CA ASP A 477 17.64 37.28 -14.07
C ASP A 477 18.34 36.75 -12.80
N GLN A 478 18.15 35.46 -12.46
CA GLN A 478 18.84 34.85 -11.33
C GLN A 478 20.36 34.91 -11.47
N ARG A 479 20.90 34.71 -12.68
CA ARG A 479 22.35 34.83 -12.92
C ARG A 479 22.82 36.27 -12.84
N ALA A 480 22.01 37.20 -13.37
CA ALA A 480 22.39 38.59 -13.53
C ALA A 480 22.53 39.32 -12.18
N TYR A 481 21.61 39.07 -11.25
CA TYR A 481 21.55 39.81 -9.97
C TYR A 481 21.96 38.98 -8.76
N GLN A 482 22.42 37.73 -8.93
CA GLN A 482 22.67 36.81 -7.82
C GLN A 482 23.68 37.31 -6.79
N ALA A 483 24.81 37.86 -7.26
CA ALA A 483 25.92 38.24 -6.40
C ALA A 483 25.52 39.40 -5.49
N GLU A 484 24.97 40.46 -6.07
CA GLU A 484 24.45 41.64 -5.34
C GLU A 484 23.43 41.24 -4.27
N ILE A 485 22.44 40.42 -4.64
CA ILE A 485 21.38 39.99 -3.72
C ILE A 485 21.94 39.13 -2.57
N LEU A 486 22.91 38.27 -2.83
CA LEU A 486 23.51 37.42 -1.81
C LEU A 486 24.40 38.22 -0.85
N ASP A 487 25.12 39.23 -1.35
CA ASP A 487 25.92 40.14 -0.52
C ASP A 487 25.04 40.95 0.43
N ASP A 488 23.90 41.45 -0.06
CA ASP A 488 22.87 42.12 0.76
C ASP A 488 22.31 41.18 1.84
N MET A 489 21.93 39.96 1.47
CA MET A 489 21.41 38.96 2.42
C MET A 489 22.46 38.56 3.45
N TRP A 490 23.73 38.51 3.07
CA TRP A 490 24.84 38.24 3.98
C TRP A 490 24.97 39.33 5.05
N ALA A 491 25.00 40.60 4.65
CA ALA A 491 25.11 41.72 5.58
C ALA A 491 23.97 41.72 6.62
N LEU A 492 22.74 41.38 6.19
CA LEU A 492 21.59 41.25 7.08
C LEU A 492 21.70 40.07 8.06
N LEU A 493 22.22 38.93 7.59
CA LEU A 493 22.43 37.76 8.44
C LEU A 493 23.57 37.94 9.44
N GLU A 494 24.62 38.66 9.05
CA GLU A 494 25.70 39.05 9.96
C GLU A 494 25.18 39.97 11.07
N SER A 495 24.35 40.96 10.73
CA SER A 495 23.67 41.80 11.71
C SER A 495 22.71 41.00 12.61
N TRP A 496 21.90 40.10 12.04
CA TRP A 496 20.99 39.22 12.78
C TRP A 496 21.73 38.31 13.77
N SER A 497 22.95 37.87 13.44
CA SER A 497 23.74 36.98 14.29
C SER A 497 24.16 37.59 15.63
N GLN A 498 24.04 38.92 15.79
CA GLN A 498 24.34 39.65 17.02
C GLN A 498 23.24 39.52 18.10
N ASP A 499 22.04 39.05 17.75
CA ASP A 499 20.92 38.77 18.68
C ASP A 499 20.49 37.29 18.58
N PRO A 500 21.19 36.36 19.28
CA PRO A 500 21.04 34.94 19.04
C PRO A 500 19.73 34.37 19.61
N VAL A 501 19.11 33.50 18.82
CA VAL A 501 18.00 32.66 19.31
C VAL A 501 18.49 31.79 20.48
N PRO A 502 17.78 31.74 21.63
CA PRO A 502 18.22 30.97 22.77
C PRO A 502 18.48 29.49 22.43
N ASN A 503 19.66 28.99 22.80
CA ASN A 503 20.14 27.61 22.62
C ASN A 503 20.59 27.19 21.21
N LEU A 504 20.83 28.14 20.30
CA LEU A 504 21.47 27.88 18.99
C LEU A 504 22.71 28.75 18.83
N SER A 505 23.78 28.18 18.28
CA SER A 505 24.99 28.91 17.87
C SER A 505 25.13 28.90 16.35
N LEU A 506 25.49 30.02 15.77
CA LEU A 506 25.67 30.20 14.32
C LEU A 506 27.16 30.04 13.97
N LYS A 507 27.45 29.28 12.91
CA LYS A 507 28.79 29.18 12.32
C LYS A 507 28.70 29.37 10.82
N PHE A 508 29.58 30.18 10.26
CA PHE A 508 29.71 30.34 8.81
C PHE A 508 30.84 29.43 8.30
N PRO A 509 30.54 28.39 7.51
CA PRO A 509 31.56 27.64 6.80
C PRO A 509 32.17 28.50 5.68
N GLU A 510 33.33 28.07 5.19
CA GLU A 510 33.93 28.63 3.98
C GLU A 510 32.94 28.51 2.81
N GLN A 511 32.63 29.63 2.15
CA GLN A 511 31.64 29.68 1.08
C GLN A 511 32.22 29.06 -0.20
N LYS A 512 31.85 27.79 -0.47
CA LYS A 512 32.42 27.02 -1.58
C LYS A 512 31.61 27.08 -2.88
N ALA A 513 30.35 27.50 -2.82
CA ALA A 513 29.42 27.48 -3.95
C ALA A 513 29.03 28.91 -4.39
N ARG A 514 29.21 29.23 -5.68
CA ARG A 514 28.66 30.48 -6.25
C ARG A 514 27.15 30.39 -6.28
N GLY A 515 26.46 31.42 -5.80
CA GLY A 515 25.00 31.50 -5.89
C GLY A 515 24.22 30.91 -4.71
N THR A 516 24.89 30.57 -3.59
CA THR A 516 24.22 30.09 -2.37
C THR A 516 24.93 30.65 -1.15
N LEU A 517 24.16 31.14 -0.18
CA LEU A 517 24.71 31.53 1.11
C LEU A 517 24.52 30.41 2.13
N GLN A 518 25.63 29.88 2.65
CA GLN A 518 25.62 28.73 3.56
C GLN A 518 26.00 29.13 4.99
N PHE A 519 25.24 28.67 5.96
CA PHE A 519 25.57 28.80 7.38
C PHE A 519 25.04 27.63 8.18
N ARG A 520 25.63 27.37 9.35
CA ARG A 520 25.29 26.24 10.21
C ARG A 520 24.71 26.74 11.52
N LEU A 521 23.55 26.20 11.90
CA LEU A 521 22.96 26.38 13.22
C LEU A 521 23.22 25.13 14.06
N ILE A 522 23.86 25.29 15.22
CA ILE A 522 24.24 24.19 16.12
C ILE A 522 23.49 24.36 17.43
N SER A 523 22.78 23.32 17.87
CA SER A 523 22.14 23.34 19.19
C SER A 523 23.20 23.29 20.30
N THR A 524 23.06 24.14 21.31
CA THR A 524 23.98 24.15 22.46
C THR A 524 23.60 23.11 23.52
N ALA A 525 22.37 22.58 23.45
CA ALA A 525 21.83 21.59 24.39
C ALA A 525 21.75 20.18 23.80
N LEU A 526 21.83 20.05 22.48
CA LEU A 526 21.71 18.79 21.76
C LEU A 526 22.92 18.64 20.82
N GLU A 527 23.47 17.44 20.69
CA GLU A 527 24.52 17.12 19.70
C GLU A 527 23.92 17.06 18.28
N SER A 528 23.33 18.16 17.82
CA SER A 528 22.63 18.24 16.53
C SER A 528 22.82 19.63 15.90
N TRP A 529 23.00 19.64 14.60
CA TRP A 529 23.17 20.84 13.80
C TRP A 529 22.37 20.76 12.50
N ILE A 530 22.13 21.93 11.91
CA ILE A 530 21.51 22.06 10.60
C ILE A 530 22.33 23.00 9.72
N ASP A 531 22.64 22.54 8.52
CA ASP A 531 23.27 23.30 7.46
C ASP A 531 22.17 24.01 6.65
N VAL A 532 22.13 25.34 6.73
CA VAL A 532 21.15 26.19 6.05
C VAL A 532 21.78 26.73 4.77
N SER A 533 21.07 26.60 3.66
CA SER A 533 21.41 27.18 2.36
C SER A 533 20.34 28.19 1.95
N LEU A 534 20.69 29.47 1.86
CA LEU A 534 19.80 30.53 1.39
C LEU A 534 19.92 30.68 -0.13
N LEU A 535 18.80 30.66 -0.83
CA LEU A 535 18.73 30.60 -2.29
C LEU A 535 17.70 31.60 -2.84
N PRO A 536 18.13 32.72 -3.45
CA PRO A 536 17.25 33.58 -4.25
C PRO A 536 16.76 32.83 -5.49
N ALA A 537 15.45 32.89 -5.79
CA ALA A 537 14.87 32.20 -6.94
C ALA A 537 13.76 32.99 -7.64
N PHE A 538 13.59 32.73 -8.94
CA PHE A 538 12.48 33.22 -9.76
C PHE A 538 11.22 32.39 -9.47
N ASP A 539 10.08 33.07 -9.29
CA ASP A 539 8.80 32.41 -9.04
C ASP A 539 8.12 31.98 -10.35
N ALA A 540 8.71 30.99 -11.02
CA ALA A 540 8.19 30.51 -12.30
C ALA A 540 6.84 29.78 -12.19
N VAL A 541 6.54 29.22 -11.02
CA VAL A 541 5.35 28.39 -10.77
C VAL A 541 4.20 29.24 -10.20
N GLY A 542 4.49 30.31 -9.46
CA GLY A 542 3.51 31.14 -8.77
C GLY A 542 2.84 30.43 -7.58
N GLN A 543 1.82 31.06 -6.99
CA GLN A 543 0.99 30.43 -5.94
C GLN A 543 0.26 29.22 -6.53
N HIS A 544 0.75 28.02 -6.22
CA HIS A 544 0.26 26.78 -6.80
C HIS A 544 -0.45 25.95 -5.73
N SER A 545 -1.64 25.45 -6.03
CA SER A 545 -2.31 24.46 -5.18
C SER A 545 -1.55 23.12 -5.24
N SER A 546 -1.40 22.48 -4.08
CA SER A 546 -0.84 21.13 -3.98
C SER A 546 -1.63 20.15 -4.86
N GLY A 547 -0.95 19.36 -5.69
CA GLY A 547 -1.54 18.34 -6.54
C GLY A 547 -2.00 18.80 -7.93
N THR A 548 -1.89 20.08 -8.26
CA THR A 548 -2.10 20.58 -9.63
C THR A 548 -0.79 20.50 -10.42
N LYS A 549 -0.86 20.23 -11.72
CA LYS A 549 0.33 20.19 -12.60
C LYS A 549 0.72 21.60 -13.08
N PRO A 550 2.02 21.98 -13.07
CA PRO A 550 2.47 23.23 -13.66
C PRO A 550 2.10 23.34 -15.14
N LYS A 551 1.89 24.58 -15.61
CA LYS A 551 1.65 24.84 -17.04
C LYS A 551 2.89 24.44 -17.87
N PRO A 552 2.75 23.78 -19.02
CA PRO A 552 3.90 23.37 -19.85
C PRO A 552 4.85 24.51 -20.22
N GLN A 553 4.34 25.75 -20.35
CA GLN A 553 5.14 26.94 -20.65
C GLN A 553 6.24 27.21 -19.61
N VAL A 554 6.04 26.79 -18.35
CA VAL A 554 7.05 26.93 -17.28
C VAL A 554 8.32 26.17 -17.67
N TYR A 555 8.16 24.94 -18.16
CA TYR A 555 9.30 24.12 -18.53
C TYR A 555 9.84 24.45 -19.92
N SER A 556 9.01 24.82 -20.90
CA SER A 556 9.53 25.21 -22.21
C SER A 556 10.34 26.51 -22.15
N THR A 557 9.97 27.47 -21.29
CA THR A 557 10.79 28.67 -21.03
C THR A 557 12.07 28.36 -20.27
N LEU A 558 12.06 27.39 -19.34
CA LEU A 558 13.27 26.86 -18.71
C LEU A 558 14.22 26.26 -19.74
N LEU A 559 13.72 25.43 -20.66
CA LEU A 559 14.54 24.81 -21.70
C LEU A 559 15.14 25.85 -22.65
N ASN A 560 14.39 26.92 -22.95
CA ASN A 560 14.85 28.03 -23.79
C ASN A 560 15.84 28.97 -23.08
N SER A 561 16.01 28.89 -21.75
CA SER A 561 16.93 29.77 -21.03
C SER A 561 18.40 29.35 -21.13
N SER A 562 18.70 28.26 -21.85
CA SER A 562 20.05 27.68 -21.97
C SER A 562 20.68 27.45 -20.58
N CYS A 563 19.90 26.89 -19.65
CA CYS A 563 20.35 26.59 -18.30
C CYS A 563 21.25 25.35 -18.27
N GLN A 564 22.18 25.33 -17.31
CA GLN A 564 22.87 24.12 -16.92
C GLN A 564 21.88 23.16 -16.23
N GLU A 565 22.22 21.87 -16.16
CA GLU A 565 21.34 20.87 -15.54
C GLU A 565 21.07 21.20 -14.07
N GLY A 566 19.78 21.32 -13.71
CA GLY A 566 19.36 21.62 -12.34
C GLY A 566 19.75 23.01 -11.83
N GLU A 567 20.20 23.92 -12.70
CA GLU A 567 20.61 25.27 -12.31
C GLU A 567 19.49 26.04 -11.60
N HIS A 568 18.26 25.93 -12.12
CA HIS A 568 17.07 26.58 -11.58
C HIS A 568 16.22 25.66 -10.70
N ALA A 569 16.80 24.54 -10.21
CA ALA A 569 16.16 23.62 -9.28
C ALA A 569 15.52 24.31 -8.05
N PRO A 570 16.04 25.43 -7.50
CA PRO A 570 15.38 26.15 -6.41
C PRO A 570 13.96 26.63 -6.75
N CYS A 571 13.67 26.98 -8.02
CA CYS A 571 12.36 27.46 -8.46
C CYS A 571 11.24 26.44 -8.22
N PHE A 572 11.60 25.15 -8.24
CA PHE A 572 10.67 24.03 -8.14
C PHE A 572 10.66 23.37 -6.76
N THR A 573 11.23 24.04 -5.75
CA THR A 573 11.42 23.48 -4.40
C THR A 573 10.11 23.04 -3.75
N GLU A 574 9.03 23.79 -3.93
CA GLU A 574 7.73 23.42 -3.36
C GLU A 574 7.17 22.14 -3.99
N LEU A 575 7.25 21.99 -5.32
CA LEU A 575 6.85 20.76 -6.02
C LEU A 575 7.67 19.56 -5.52
N ARG A 576 8.99 19.77 -5.35
CA ARG A 576 9.91 18.75 -4.83
C ARG A 576 9.58 18.34 -3.40
N SER A 577 9.40 19.32 -2.51
CA SER A 577 9.01 19.08 -1.12
C SER A 577 7.65 18.37 -1.04
N ASN A 578 6.65 18.79 -1.82
CA ASN A 578 5.33 18.16 -1.85
C ASN A 578 5.39 16.72 -2.36
N PHE A 579 6.19 16.43 -3.39
CA PHE A 579 6.36 15.09 -3.93
C PHE A 579 6.84 14.06 -2.88
N VAL A 580 7.75 14.47 -2.00
CA VAL A 580 8.25 13.62 -0.90
C VAL A 580 7.34 13.69 0.33
N ASN A 581 6.81 14.87 0.66
CA ASN A 581 6.04 15.07 1.89
C ASN A 581 4.67 14.38 1.89
N THR A 582 4.06 14.21 0.72
CA THR A 582 2.78 13.50 0.55
C THR A 582 2.89 11.98 0.73
N ARG A 583 4.12 11.44 0.90
CA ARG A 583 4.35 10.01 1.03
C ARG A 583 4.12 9.48 2.46
N PRO A 584 3.76 8.19 2.62
CA PRO A 584 3.49 7.60 3.93
C PRO A 584 4.67 7.74 4.91
N ALA A 585 4.37 7.93 6.19
CA ALA A 585 5.40 8.10 7.23
C ALA A 585 6.37 6.90 7.30
N LYS A 586 5.88 5.69 7.05
CA LYS A 586 6.73 4.49 7.02
C LYS A 586 7.70 4.48 5.84
N LEU A 587 7.32 5.02 4.68
CA LEU A 587 8.23 5.22 3.56
C LEU A 587 9.31 6.26 3.91
N LYS A 588 8.95 7.36 4.58
CA LYS A 588 9.94 8.34 5.06
C LYS A 588 10.94 7.71 6.03
N ASN A 589 10.50 6.81 6.92
CA ASN A 589 11.40 6.05 7.79
C ASN A 589 12.39 5.18 6.98
N LEU A 590 11.94 4.52 5.91
CA LEU A 590 12.82 3.77 5.01
C LEU A 590 13.84 4.70 4.32
N ILE A 591 13.41 5.89 3.89
CA ILE A 591 14.32 6.90 3.32
C ILE A 591 15.40 7.28 4.34
N LEU A 592 15.05 7.49 5.61
CA LEU A 592 16.05 7.78 6.66
C LEU A 592 17.06 6.63 6.80
N LEU A 593 16.59 5.38 6.77
CA LEU A 593 17.45 4.21 6.86
C LEU A 593 18.44 4.13 5.68
N VAL A 594 17.96 4.33 4.45
CA VAL A 594 18.79 4.34 3.24
C VAL A 594 19.77 5.51 3.25
N LYS A 595 19.35 6.71 3.68
CA LYS A 595 20.25 7.87 3.81
C LYS A 595 21.32 7.64 4.85
N HIS A 596 20.98 7.01 5.97
CA HIS A 596 21.95 6.67 7.01
C HIS A 596 23.04 5.74 6.46
N TRP A 597 22.65 4.68 5.75
CA TRP A 597 23.57 3.81 5.04
C TRP A 597 24.45 4.59 4.05
N TYR A 598 23.84 5.42 3.20
CA TYR A 598 24.57 6.25 2.24
C TYR A 598 25.61 7.15 2.91
N HIS A 599 25.28 7.78 4.05
CA HIS A 599 26.21 8.62 4.78
C HIS A 599 27.35 7.83 5.44
N GLN A 600 27.12 6.60 5.88
CA GLN A 600 28.19 5.71 6.36
C GLN A 600 29.19 5.42 5.25
N VAL A 601 28.71 5.06 4.05
CA VAL A 601 29.57 4.83 2.88
C VAL A 601 30.33 6.10 2.49
N ALA A 602 29.64 7.25 2.43
CA ALA A 602 30.25 8.53 2.09
C ALA A 602 31.29 9.02 3.13
N ALA A 603 31.20 8.57 4.38
CA ALA A 603 32.21 8.87 5.41
C ALA A 603 33.48 8.01 5.25
N GLN A 604 33.33 6.75 4.81
CA GLN A 604 34.44 5.83 4.55
C GLN A 604 35.27 6.26 3.32
N ASP A 605 34.61 6.79 2.28
CA ASP A 605 35.26 7.29 1.06
C ASP A 605 36.26 8.43 1.32
N ARG A 606 35.99 9.29 2.31
CA ARG A 606 36.88 10.42 2.67
C ARG A 606 38.19 9.99 3.34
N GLY A 607 38.35 8.71 3.68
CA GLY A 607 39.44 8.20 4.51
C GLY A 607 40.68 7.65 3.79
N GLY A 608 40.75 7.59 2.44
CA GLY A 608 41.88 6.84 1.85
C GLY A 608 42.22 6.87 0.37
N ARG A 609 41.60 7.67 -0.53
CA ARG A 609 42.04 7.72 -1.95
C ARG A 609 42.00 9.13 -2.56
N PRO A 610 43.03 9.57 -3.29
CA PRO A 610 42.95 10.78 -4.11
C PRO A 610 42.14 10.49 -5.39
N ALA A 611 41.22 11.39 -5.74
CA ALA A 611 40.49 11.47 -7.00
C ALA A 611 39.45 10.36 -7.31
N CYS A 612 38.63 9.93 -6.34
CA CYS A 612 37.36 9.26 -6.70
C CYS A 612 36.31 10.29 -7.13
N ALA A 613 35.57 9.97 -8.20
CA ALA A 613 34.44 10.75 -8.66
C ALA A 613 33.39 10.89 -7.53
N SER A 614 32.80 12.07 -7.40
CA SER A 614 31.82 12.35 -6.34
C SER A 614 30.66 11.36 -6.38
N LEU A 615 30.28 10.84 -5.21
CA LEU A 615 29.05 10.05 -5.03
C LEU A 615 27.82 10.84 -5.51
N PRO A 616 26.74 10.16 -5.95
CA PRO A 616 25.49 10.83 -6.32
C PRO A 616 24.87 11.55 -5.13
N SER A 617 24.03 12.54 -5.41
CA SER A 617 23.33 13.28 -4.35
C SER A 617 22.53 12.33 -3.44
N ALA A 618 22.51 12.61 -2.13
CA ALA A 618 21.65 11.88 -1.19
C ALA A 618 20.16 11.93 -1.60
N TYR A 619 19.75 12.98 -2.32
CA TYR A 619 18.40 13.09 -2.89
C TYR A 619 18.10 12.00 -3.94
N ALA A 620 19.10 11.51 -4.68
CA ALA A 620 18.93 10.38 -5.59
C ALA A 620 18.53 9.10 -4.84
N MET A 621 19.06 8.89 -3.62
CA MET A 621 18.65 7.78 -2.76
C MET A 621 17.21 7.93 -2.26
N GLU A 622 16.77 9.16 -1.97
CA GLU A 622 15.37 9.43 -1.61
C GLU A 622 14.44 9.04 -2.76
N LEU A 623 14.75 9.48 -3.98
CA LEU A 623 13.98 9.18 -5.18
C LEU A 623 14.01 7.69 -5.53
N LEU A 624 15.16 7.03 -5.44
CA LEU A 624 15.29 5.60 -5.69
C LEU A 624 14.49 4.77 -4.67
N THR A 625 14.43 5.21 -3.42
CA THR A 625 13.62 4.59 -2.37
C THR A 625 12.12 4.75 -2.64
N ILE A 626 11.70 5.94 -3.07
CA ILE A 626 10.31 6.20 -3.49
C ILE A 626 9.96 5.30 -4.68
N PHE A 627 10.82 5.24 -5.69
CA PHE A 627 10.66 4.37 -6.85
C PHE A 627 10.54 2.90 -6.44
N ALA A 628 11.43 2.40 -5.58
CA ALA A 628 11.38 1.02 -5.09
C ALA A 628 10.04 0.70 -4.41
N TRP A 629 9.56 1.60 -3.54
CA TRP A 629 8.28 1.41 -2.85
C TRP A 629 7.10 1.51 -3.82
N GLU A 630 7.11 2.45 -4.76
CA GLU A 630 6.06 2.62 -5.76
C GLU A 630 6.00 1.42 -6.70
N GLN A 631 7.11 0.81 -7.10
CA GLN A 631 7.07 -0.31 -8.05
C GLN A 631 6.85 -1.66 -7.37
N GLY A 632 7.28 -1.79 -6.11
CA GLY A 632 7.38 -3.08 -5.43
C GLY A 632 6.41 -3.30 -4.28
N CYS A 633 5.90 -2.23 -3.66
CA CYS A 633 5.14 -2.31 -2.41
C CYS A 633 3.77 -1.63 -2.46
N ARG A 634 3.73 -0.31 -2.65
CA ARG A 634 2.51 0.56 -2.60
C ARG A 634 1.61 0.36 -1.39
N LYS A 635 2.15 -0.14 -0.27
CA LYS A 635 1.41 -0.34 0.99
C LYS A 635 1.94 0.59 2.06
N ASP A 636 1.07 1.05 2.95
CA ASP A 636 1.46 1.88 4.09
C ASP A 636 2.23 1.09 5.17
N SER A 637 2.02 -0.22 5.22
CA SER A 637 2.74 -1.14 6.10
C SER A 637 3.56 -2.15 5.31
N PHE A 638 4.86 -2.20 5.57
CA PHE A 638 5.82 -3.11 4.94
C PHE A 638 7.05 -3.34 5.84
N SER A 639 7.92 -4.30 5.47
CA SER A 639 9.17 -4.60 6.19
C SER A 639 10.31 -3.66 5.78
N MET A 640 10.96 -3.02 6.76
CA MET A 640 12.12 -2.15 6.50
C MET A 640 13.29 -2.90 5.87
N ALA A 641 13.55 -4.13 6.34
CA ALA A 641 14.61 -4.97 5.80
C ALA A 641 14.37 -5.28 4.31
N GLN A 642 13.13 -5.59 3.95
CA GLN A 642 12.74 -5.85 2.56
C GLN A 642 12.90 -4.60 1.70
N GLY A 643 12.45 -3.44 2.20
CA GLY A 643 12.62 -2.17 1.50
C GLY A 643 14.09 -1.80 1.29
N LEU A 644 14.91 -1.91 2.33
CA LEU A 644 16.35 -1.62 2.26
C LEU A 644 17.04 -2.55 1.24
N ARG A 645 16.80 -3.86 1.35
CA ARG A 645 17.33 -4.88 0.43
C ARG A 645 16.96 -4.59 -1.03
N THR A 646 15.75 -4.09 -1.27
CA THR A 646 15.30 -3.71 -2.62
C THR A 646 16.10 -2.53 -3.16
N VAL A 647 16.28 -1.48 -2.36
CA VAL A 647 17.04 -0.28 -2.77
C VAL A 647 18.50 -0.62 -3.02
N LEU A 648 19.13 -1.42 -2.16
CA LEU A 648 20.50 -1.91 -2.36
C LEU A 648 20.65 -2.72 -3.64
N GLY A 649 19.67 -3.57 -3.97
CA GLY A 649 19.63 -4.29 -5.23
C GLY A 649 19.56 -3.36 -6.46
N LEU A 650 18.78 -2.29 -6.39
CA LEU A 650 18.70 -1.28 -7.45
C LEU A 650 20.00 -0.49 -7.61
N VAL A 651 20.68 -0.16 -6.50
CA VAL A 651 22.01 0.47 -6.52
C VAL A 651 23.03 -0.44 -7.23
N GLN A 652 23.02 -1.74 -6.96
CA GLN A 652 23.89 -2.69 -7.65
C GLN A 652 23.60 -2.75 -9.17
N GLN A 653 22.36 -2.45 -9.57
CA GLN A 653 21.92 -2.40 -10.97
C GLN A 653 21.97 -0.99 -11.58
N HIS A 654 22.79 -0.07 -11.04
CA HIS A 654 22.85 1.33 -11.47
C HIS A 654 23.07 1.53 -12.98
N GLN A 655 23.79 0.63 -13.65
CA GLN A 655 24.01 0.65 -15.11
C GLN A 655 22.73 0.48 -15.93
N HIS A 656 21.64 0.08 -15.29
CA HIS A 656 20.33 -0.12 -15.90
C HIS A 656 19.27 0.87 -15.39
N LEU A 657 19.60 1.73 -14.41
CA LEU A 657 18.62 2.62 -13.79
C LEU A 657 18.13 3.70 -14.76
N CYS A 658 16.83 3.68 -15.03
CA CYS A 658 16.11 4.69 -15.78
C CYS A 658 14.82 5.04 -15.04
N VAL A 659 14.87 6.10 -14.23
CA VAL A 659 13.80 6.48 -13.31
C VAL A 659 13.42 7.94 -13.55
N TYR A 660 12.14 8.17 -13.85
CA TYR A 660 11.54 9.49 -13.86
C TYR A 660 10.03 9.41 -13.61
N TRP A 661 9.44 10.54 -13.29
CA TRP A 661 8.00 10.69 -13.06
C TRP A 661 7.42 11.72 -14.01
N THR A 662 6.14 11.57 -14.34
CA THR A 662 5.39 12.50 -15.21
C THR A 662 4.37 13.35 -14.43
N VAL A 663 4.57 13.48 -13.12
CA VAL A 663 3.65 14.17 -12.20
C VAL A 663 3.58 15.67 -12.52
N ASN A 664 4.73 16.33 -12.67
CA ASN A 664 4.79 17.78 -12.92
C ASN A 664 5.05 18.16 -14.38
N TYR A 665 5.71 17.29 -15.15
CA TYR A 665 5.96 17.46 -16.58
C TYR A 665 5.61 16.15 -17.31
N ASP A 666 5.31 16.18 -18.61
CA ASP A 666 5.04 14.97 -19.39
C ASP A 666 5.56 15.11 -20.84
N LEU A 667 5.15 14.16 -21.67
CA LEU A 667 5.49 14.08 -23.09
C LEU A 667 4.42 14.72 -23.97
N GLU A 668 3.41 15.42 -23.44
CA GLU A 668 2.36 16.05 -24.27
C GLU A 668 2.91 17.27 -25.01
N ASP A 669 3.69 18.11 -24.31
CA ASP A 669 4.36 19.26 -24.91
C ASP A 669 5.54 18.83 -25.82
N PRO A 670 5.62 19.32 -27.07
CA PRO A 670 6.67 18.92 -28.00
C PRO A 670 8.09 19.24 -27.53
N ALA A 671 8.33 20.40 -26.89
CA ALA A 671 9.67 20.79 -26.46
C ALA A 671 10.14 19.92 -25.28
N LEU A 672 9.26 19.68 -24.31
CA LEU A 672 9.51 18.73 -23.21
C LEU A 672 9.73 17.31 -23.71
N ARG A 673 8.92 16.84 -24.68
CA ARG A 673 9.07 15.52 -25.29
C ARG A 673 10.46 15.36 -25.90
N THR A 674 10.89 16.31 -26.73
CA THR A 674 12.21 16.27 -27.35
C THR A 674 13.33 16.26 -26.30
N HIS A 675 13.22 17.10 -25.27
CA HIS A 675 14.20 17.13 -24.17
C HIS A 675 14.26 15.82 -23.39
N LEU A 676 13.12 15.27 -22.97
CA LEU A 676 13.06 14.00 -22.23
C LEU A 676 13.58 12.83 -23.08
N LEU A 677 13.24 12.77 -24.36
CA LEU A 677 13.82 11.77 -25.28
C LEU A 677 15.33 11.93 -25.44
N GLY A 678 15.86 13.15 -25.32
CA GLY A 678 17.29 13.42 -25.24
C GLY A 678 17.92 12.92 -23.93
N GLN A 679 17.26 13.15 -22.79
CA GLN A 679 17.70 12.64 -21.48
C GLN A 679 17.76 11.10 -21.46
N LEU A 680 16.77 10.44 -22.07
CA LEU A 680 16.72 8.97 -22.15
C LEU A 680 17.85 8.34 -22.99
N GLN A 681 18.56 9.13 -23.80
CA GLN A 681 19.74 8.69 -24.55
C GLN A 681 21.05 8.80 -23.77
N LYS A 682 21.04 9.48 -22.62
CA LYS A 682 22.24 9.62 -21.78
C LYS A 682 22.63 8.29 -21.14
N PRO A 683 23.93 8.13 -20.78
CA PRO A 683 24.38 6.99 -20.00
C PRO A 683 23.61 6.84 -18.69
N ARG A 684 23.44 5.59 -18.25
CA ARG A 684 22.84 5.27 -16.95
C ARG A 684 23.87 5.48 -15.82
N PRO A 685 23.43 5.77 -14.59
CA PRO A 685 22.05 5.89 -14.13
C PRO A 685 21.38 7.22 -14.50
N LEU A 686 20.12 7.12 -14.89
CA LEU A 686 19.24 8.27 -15.11
C LEU A 686 18.18 8.29 -14.02
N VAL A 687 18.24 9.27 -13.13
CA VAL A 687 17.23 9.54 -12.10
C VAL A 687 16.84 11.00 -12.21
N LEU A 688 15.75 11.29 -12.92
CA LEU A 688 15.29 12.67 -13.13
C LEU A 688 14.49 13.17 -11.91
N ASP A 689 14.75 14.41 -11.50
CA ASP A 689 13.98 15.07 -10.44
C ASP A 689 12.52 15.23 -10.87
N PRO A 690 11.52 14.69 -10.13
CA PRO A 690 10.10 14.83 -10.47
C PRO A 690 9.63 16.29 -10.58
N ALA A 691 10.37 17.26 -10.04
CA ALA A 691 10.05 18.68 -10.09
C ALA A 691 10.74 19.45 -11.23
N ASP A 692 11.89 18.96 -11.72
CA ASP A 692 12.73 19.62 -12.72
C ASP A 692 13.24 18.60 -13.78
N PRO A 693 12.71 18.63 -15.01
CA PRO A 693 13.06 17.67 -16.07
C PRO A 693 14.49 17.86 -16.61
N THR A 694 15.19 18.93 -16.23
CA THR A 694 16.58 19.17 -16.62
C THR A 694 17.58 18.50 -15.69
N TRP A 695 17.16 18.14 -14.47
CA TRP A 695 18.07 17.71 -13.42
C TRP A 695 18.12 16.19 -13.27
N ASN A 696 19.19 15.57 -13.77
CA ASN A 696 19.52 14.18 -13.44
C ASN A 696 20.25 14.13 -12.09
N VAL A 697 19.51 13.84 -11.02
CA VAL A 697 20.08 13.74 -9.67
C VAL A 697 20.95 12.49 -9.48
N GLY A 698 20.88 11.54 -10.42
CA GLY A 698 21.66 10.30 -10.42
C GLY A 698 23.11 10.48 -10.87
N GLN A 699 23.55 11.67 -11.26
CA GLN A 699 24.96 11.89 -11.64
C GLN A 699 25.91 11.66 -10.47
N GLY A 700 27.03 10.98 -10.75
CA GLY A 700 28.06 10.62 -9.78
C GLY A 700 28.56 9.19 -9.99
N SER A 701 29.55 8.76 -9.20
CA SER A 701 30.03 7.39 -9.20
C SER A 701 29.15 6.51 -8.31
N TRP A 702 28.58 5.45 -8.89
CA TRP A 702 27.74 4.48 -8.19
C TRP A 702 28.49 3.18 -7.85
N GLU A 703 29.71 3.02 -8.36
CA GLU A 703 30.51 1.82 -8.20
C GLU A 703 30.80 1.50 -6.73
N LEU A 704 31.17 2.52 -5.94
CA LEU A 704 31.40 2.35 -4.51
C LEU A 704 30.10 1.97 -3.77
N LEU A 705 28.99 2.64 -4.08
CA LEU A 705 27.68 2.33 -3.49
C LEU A 705 27.25 0.89 -3.82
N ALA A 706 27.49 0.43 -5.04
CA ALA A 706 27.18 -0.93 -5.46
C ALA A 706 28.05 -1.97 -4.74
N GLN A 707 29.34 -1.69 -4.55
CA GLN A 707 30.26 -2.55 -3.80
C GLN A 707 29.84 -2.67 -2.33
N GLU A 708 29.57 -1.55 -1.67
CA GLU A 708 29.14 -1.53 -0.27
C GLU A 708 27.73 -2.12 -0.08
N ALA A 709 26.83 -1.94 -1.04
CA ALA A 709 25.53 -2.60 -1.05
C ALA A 709 25.68 -4.13 -1.08
N ALA A 710 26.56 -4.65 -1.93
CA ALA A 710 26.84 -6.08 -2.02
C ALA A 710 27.54 -6.62 -0.76
N ALA A 711 28.40 -5.81 -0.12
CA ALA A 711 29.06 -6.17 1.13
C ALA A 711 28.06 -6.24 2.30
N LEU A 712 27.18 -5.24 2.43
CA LEU A 712 26.16 -5.20 3.47
C LEU A 712 25.18 -6.38 3.34
N GLU A 713 24.80 -6.75 2.11
CA GLU A 713 23.94 -7.92 1.86
C GLU A 713 24.56 -9.24 2.32
N LYS A 714 25.88 -9.37 2.25
CA LYS A 714 26.61 -10.55 2.74
C LYS A 714 26.77 -10.55 4.26
N GLN A 715 27.00 -9.38 4.86
CA GLN A 715 27.30 -9.25 6.30
C GLN A 715 26.06 -9.20 7.18
N ALA A 716 25.03 -8.45 6.78
CA ALA A 716 23.85 -8.19 7.61
C ALA A 716 22.91 -9.39 7.75
N GLY A 717 23.19 -10.50 7.04
CA GLY A 717 22.39 -11.73 7.06
C GLY A 717 20.91 -11.38 7.09
N PHE A 718 20.40 -10.80 5.99
CA PHE A 718 19.00 -10.38 5.85
C PHE A 718 18.08 -11.59 6.05
N VAL A 719 17.81 -11.95 7.30
CA VAL A 719 17.09 -13.18 7.67
C VAL A 719 15.85 -12.79 8.47
N ASN A 720 14.73 -13.44 8.16
CA ASN A 720 13.47 -13.35 8.88
C ASN A 720 13.57 -14.05 10.24
N GLY A 721 12.61 -13.81 11.13
CA GLY A 721 12.58 -14.43 12.47
C GLY A 721 12.49 -15.97 12.48
N ASP A 722 12.18 -16.59 11.33
CA ASP A 722 12.10 -18.04 11.11
C ASP A 722 13.38 -18.64 10.47
N GLY A 723 14.42 -17.83 10.24
CA GLY A 723 15.67 -18.29 9.61
C GLY A 723 15.69 -18.20 8.08
N THR A 724 14.63 -17.73 7.41
CA THR A 724 14.58 -17.58 5.94
C THR A 724 15.17 -16.25 5.45
N SER A 725 15.78 -16.20 4.27
CA SER A 725 16.33 -14.96 3.70
C SER A 725 15.21 -13.96 3.32
N VAL A 726 15.39 -12.67 3.62
CA VAL A 726 14.48 -11.58 3.25
C VAL A 726 14.60 -11.33 1.74
N LEU A 727 13.54 -11.66 1.01
CA LEU A 727 13.47 -11.43 -0.43
C LEU A 727 13.16 -9.96 -0.74
N PRO A 728 13.85 -9.31 -1.70
CA PRO A 728 13.52 -7.95 -2.13
C PRO A 728 12.12 -7.88 -2.78
N TRP A 729 11.57 -6.69 -2.89
CA TRP A 729 10.38 -6.46 -3.70
C TRP A 729 10.65 -6.69 -5.19
N ASP A 730 9.60 -7.00 -5.94
CA ASP A 730 9.67 -7.19 -7.39
C ASP A 730 9.72 -5.84 -8.13
N VAL A 731 10.91 -5.24 -8.17
CA VAL A 731 11.19 -3.96 -8.82
C VAL A 731 12.22 -4.13 -9.93
N MET A 732 11.93 -3.56 -11.09
CA MET A 732 12.86 -3.47 -12.21
C MET A 732 13.56 -2.11 -12.23
N PRO A 733 14.83 -2.03 -12.64
CA PRO A 733 15.58 -0.77 -12.70
C PRO A 733 15.12 0.15 -13.85
N ALA A 734 14.35 -0.38 -14.80
CA ALA A 734 13.71 0.35 -15.89
C ALA A 734 12.27 -0.15 -16.09
N LEU A 735 11.37 0.75 -16.48
CA LEU A 735 9.97 0.42 -16.75
C LEU A 735 9.71 0.23 -18.25
N LEU A 736 8.82 -0.69 -18.60
CA LEU A 736 8.46 -1.00 -19.98
C LEU A 736 7.83 0.21 -20.69
N ASP A 737 6.85 0.85 -20.06
CA ASP A 737 6.16 2.04 -20.57
C ASP A 737 7.09 3.24 -20.80
N GLN A 738 8.21 3.28 -20.08
CA GLN A 738 9.26 4.29 -20.21
C GLN A 738 10.39 3.90 -21.18
N THR A 739 10.40 2.67 -21.67
CA THR A 739 11.42 2.16 -22.60
C THR A 739 11.06 2.56 -24.03
N PRO A 740 11.95 3.27 -24.77
CA PRO A 740 11.68 3.61 -26.17
C PRO A 740 11.45 2.37 -27.04
N ALA A 741 10.54 2.45 -28.01
CA ALA A 741 10.19 1.36 -28.93
C ALA A 741 11.42 0.65 -29.56
N ARG A 742 12.46 1.41 -29.93
CA ARG A 742 13.71 0.89 -30.52
C ARG A 742 14.57 0.06 -29.56
N ASP A 743 14.38 0.24 -28.26
CA ASP A 743 15.19 -0.38 -27.21
C ASP A 743 14.49 -1.60 -26.60
N LEU A 744 13.33 -2.02 -27.13
CA LEU A 744 12.57 -3.17 -26.64
C LEU A 744 13.34 -4.49 -26.75
N ASP A 745 14.07 -4.72 -27.85
CA ASP A 745 14.94 -5.90 -27.99
C ASP A 745 16.03 -5.92 -26.89
N LYS A 746 16.64 -4.76 -26.62
CA LYS A 746 17.62 -4.60 -25.54
C LYS A 746 16.99 -4.86 -24.18
N PHE A 747 15.83 -4.27 -23.89
CA PHE A 747 15.06 -4.49 -22.67
C PHE A 747 14.77 -5.98 -22.45
N ILE A 748 14.32 -6.71 -23.47
CA ILE A 748 14.06 -8.15 -23.37
C ILE A 748 15.34 -8.91 -23.00
N SER A 749 16.46 -8.62 -23.67
CA SER A 749 17.73 -9.31 -23.45
C SER A 749 18.33 -9.06 -22.06
N GLU A 750 18.23 -7.85 -21.54
CA GLU A 750 18.81 -7.47 -20.23
C GLU A 750 17.93 -7.94 -19.06
N PHE A 751 16.61 -7.83 -19.20
CA PHE A 751 15.68 -7.90 -18.07
C PHE A 751 14.77 -9.13 -18.08
N LEU A 752 14.35 -9.60 -19.26
CA LEU A 752 13.30 -10.62 -19.36
C LEU A 752 13.85 -12.02 -19.66
N GLN A 753 14.96 -12.13 -20.36
CA GLN A 753 15.52 -13.41 -20.78
C GLN A 753 16.36 -14.05 -19.64
N PRO A 754 16.09 -15.31 -19.23
CA PRO A 754 16.96 -16.03 -18.31
C PRO A 754 18.38 -16.20 -18.88
N THR A 755 19.40 -16.22 -18.02
CA THR A 755 20.78 -16.39 -18.50
C THR A 755 21.03 -17.82 -18.95
N ARG A 756 21.88 -17.98 -19.97
CA ARG A 756 22.24 -19.30 -20.51
C ARG A 756 22.80 -20.24 -19.44
N GLN A 757 23.69 -19.74 -18.58
CA GLN A 757 24.29 -20.53 -17.51
C GLN A 757 23.25 -21.08 -16.54
N PHE A 758 22.26 -20.27 -16.15
CA PHE A 758 21.20 -20.72 -15.26
C PHE A 758 20.28 -21.73 -15.94
N LEU A 759 19.92 -21.50 -17.20
CA LEU A 759 19.11 -22.46 -17.98
C LEU A 759 19.81 -23.82 -18.11
N GLU A 760 21.13 -23.85 -18.33
CA GLU A 760 21.91 -25.10 -18.38
C GLU A 760 21.90 -25.83 -17.01
N GLN A 761 22.02 -25.10 -15.90
CA GLN A 761 21.95 -25.67 -14.54
C GLN A 761 20.54 -26.22 -14.22
N VAL A 762 19.50 -25.45 -14.54
CA VAL A 762 18.10 -25.87 -14.34
C VAL A 762 17.78 -27.08 -15.21
N ASN A 763 18.16 -27.08 -16.50
CA ASN A 763 17.92 -28.21 -17.38
C ASN A 763 18.57 -29.48 -16.85
N LYS A 764 19.83 -29.40 -16.40
CA LYS A 764 20.53 -30.54 -15.80
C LYS A 764 19.83 -31.04 -14.52
N ALA A 765 19.43 -30.13 -13.63
CA ALA A 765 18.72 -30.50 -12.40
C ALA A 765 17.37 -31.17 -12.71
N VAL A 766 16.62 -30.63 -13.66
CA VAL A 766 15.33 -31.19 -14.09
C VAL A 766 15.52 -32.55 -14.77
N ASP A 767 16.57 -32.74 -15.57
CA ASP A 767 16.89 -34.05 -16.17
C ASP A 767 17.14 -35.09 -15.07
N THR A 768 17.94 -34.74 -14.05
CA THR A 768 18.16 -35.60 -12.87
C THR A 768 16.85 -35.92 -12.14
N ILE A 769 16.00 -34.92 -11.89
CA ILE A 769 14.70 -35.12 -11.24
C ILE A 769 13.79 -36.01 -12.10
N CYS A 770 13.73 -35.78 -13.41
CA CYS A 770 12.93 -36.59 -14.33
C CYS A 770 13.37 -38.05 -14.36
N SER A 771 14.68 -38.32 -14.43
CA SER A 771 15.21 -39.68 -14.37
C SER A 771 14.89 -40.33 -13.03
N PHE A 772 15.06 -39.60 -11.93
CA PHE A 772 14.73 -40.10 -10.60
C PHE A 772 13.26 -40.48 -10.47
N LEU A 773 12.35 -39.62 -10.94
CA LEU A 773 10.91 -39.89 -10.92
C LEU A 773 10.56 -41.12 -11.76
N ARG A 774 11.19 -41.31 -12.93
CA ARG A 774 10.95 -42.48 -13.78
C ARG A 774 11.44 -43.79 -13.14
N GLU A 775 12.59 -43.77 -12.48
CA GLU A 775 13.27 -44.99 -12.01
C GLU A 775 12.94 -45.41 -10.57
N ASN A 776 12.52 -44.45 -9.72
CA ASN A 776 12.36 -44.66 -8.29
C ASN A 776 10.95 -44.39 -7.77
N CYS A 777 10.16 -43.51 -8.42
CA CYS A 777 8.97 -42.94 -7.79
C CYS A 777 7.90 -43.97 -7.38
N PHE A 778 7.78 -45.08 -8.12
CA PHE A 778 6.79 -46.13 -7.84
C PHE A 778 7.44 -47.53 -7.84
N ARG A 779 8.72 -47.63 -7.46
CA ARG A 779 9.49 -48.89 -7.56
C ARG A 779 8.85 -50.06 -6.81
N ASN A 780 8.13 -49.79 -5.72
CA ASN A 780 7.47 -50.79 -4.87
C ASN A 780 5.94 -50.84 -5.09
N SER A 781 5.44 -50.28 -6.19
CA SER A 781 4.01 -50.16 -6.51
C SER A 781 3.72 -50.76 -7.90
N PRO A 782 2.49 -51.23 -8.17
CA PRO A 782 2.08 -51.63 -9.52
C PRO A 782 2.01 -50.45 -10.51
N ILE A 783 2.01 -49.20 -10.01
CA ILE A 783 1.99 -47.99 -10.83
C ILE A 783 3.35 -47.83 -11.52
N LYS A 784 3.33 -47.55 -12.83
CA LYS A 784 4.54 -47.23 -13.62
C LYS A 784 4.47 -45.81 -14.14
N VAL A 785 5.60 -45.11 -14.11
CA VAL A 785 5.77 -43.85 -14.84
C VAL A 785 6.01 -44.17 -16.30
N LEU A 786 5.05 -43.86 -17.16
CA LEU A 786 5.13 -44.10 -18.61
C LEU A 786 6.11 -43.14 -19.27
N LYS A 787 5.98 -41.84 -18.96
CA LYS A 787 6.88 -40.77 -19.40
C LYS A 787 6.75 -39.55 -18.48
N VAL A 788 7.78 -38.71 -18.48
CA VAL A 788 7.77 -37.41 -17.78
C VAL A 788 8.06 -36.33 -18.82
N VAL A 789 7.13 -35.39 -18.98
CA VAL A 789 7.20 -34.33 -19.99
C VAL A 789 7.38 -32.98 -19.32
N LYS A 790 8.32 -32.19 -19.84
CA LYS A 790 8.50 -30.79 -19.46
C LYS A 790 7.50 -29.93 -20.23
N GLY A 791 6.64 -29.24 -19.51
CA GLY A 791 5.67 -28.26 -19.99
C GLY A 791 5.96 -26.84 -19.46
N GLY A 792 4.94 -25.99 -19.41
CA GLY A 792 5.07 -24.62 -18.93
C GLY A 792 5.91 -23.71 -19.84
N SER A 793 6.19 -22.49 -19.37
CA SER A 793 6.91 -21.51 -20.19
C SER A 793 8.38 -21.83 -20.39
N SER A 794 9.00 -22.54 -19.44
CA SER A 794 10.38 -22.98 -19.55
C SER A 794 10.57 -23.95 -20.72
N ALA A 795 9.70 -24.97 -20.86
CA ALA A 795 9.77 -25.92 -21.96
C ALA A 795 9.37 -25.31 -23.32
N LYS A 796 8.41 -24.38 -23.31
CA LYS A 796 8.02 -23.59 -24.50
C LYS A 796 9.12 -22.62 -24.96
N GLY A 797 10.13 -22.35 -24.11
CA GLY A 797 11.17 -21.36 -24.39
C GLY A 797 10.67 -19.92 -24.30
N THR A 798 9.65 -19.66 -23.49
CA THR A 798 9.01 -18.34 -23.24
C THR A 798 9.07 -17.93 -21.76
N GLY A 799 9.94 -18.58 -20.98
CA GLY A 799 10.19 -18.27 -19.57
C GLY A 799 10.79 -16.86 -19.36
N LEU A 800 10.43 -16.25 -18.23
CA LEU A 800 10.92 -14.95 -17.76
C LEU A 800 12.00 -15.11 -16.68
N ARG A 801 13.04 -14.28 -16.74
CA ARG A 801 14.12 -14.25 -15.75
C ARG A 801 13.56 -14.08 -14.33
N GLY A 802 14.03 -14.92 -13.42
CA GLY A 802 13.69 -14.89 -11.99
C GLY A 802 12.27 -15.30 -11.63
N ARG A 803 11.44 -15.65 -12.62
CA ARG A 803 9.99 -15.82 -12.42
C ARG A 803 9.35 -16.73 -13.47
N SER A 804 10.10 -17.71 -13.96
CA SER A 804 9.59 -18.70 -14.92
C SER A 804 8.80 -19.78 -14.19
N ASP A 805 7.66 -20.13 -14.75
CA ASP A 805 6.92 -21.35 -14.45
C ASP A 805 7.39 -22.50 -15.37
N ALA A 806 7.40 -23.69 -14.82
CA ALA A 806 7.67 -24.92 -15.54
C ALA A 806 6.74 -26.02 -15.04
N ASP A 807 6.22 -26.82 -15.94
CA ASP A 807 5.36 -27.95 -15.56
C ASP A 807 6.14 -29.25 -15.75
N LEU A 808 6.08 -30.17 -14.81
CA LEU A 808 6.51 -31.55 -14.97
C LEU A 808 5.28 -32.45 -14.97
N VAL A 809 4.86 -32.83 -16.17
CA VAL A 809 3.72 -33.72 -16.34
C VAL A 809 4.19 -35.17 -16.27
N VAL A 810 3.73 -35.89 -15.26
CA VAL A 810 4.11 -37.28 -14.98
C VAL A 810 2.97 -38.19 -15.45
N PHE A 811 3.21 -38.92 -16.53
CA PHE A 811 2.21 -39.83 -17.11
C PHE A 811 2.28 -41.19 -16.42
N LEU A 812 1.14 -41.66 -15.91
CA LEU A 812 1.07 -42.84 -15.04
C LEU A 812 0.23 -43.95 -15.65
N SER A 813 0.67 -45.20 -15.49
CA SER A 813 -0.01 -46.39 -16.03
C SER A 813 -1.32 -46.75 -15.33
N CYS A 814 -1.61 -46.15 -14.17
CA CYS A 814 -2.85 -46.38 -13.43
C CYS A 814 -4.03 -45.56 -13.95
N PHE A 815 -3.78 -44.59 -14.82
CA PHE A 815 -4.84 -43.86 -15.52
C PHE A 815 -5.07 -44.49 -16.89
N THR A 816 -6.28 -44.95 -17.15
CA THR A 816 -6.65 -45.58 -18.45
C THR A 816 -7.65 -44.74 -19.23
N GLN A 817 -8.30 -43.77 -18.58
CA GLN A 817 -9.24 -42.82 -19.16
C GLN A 817 -9.12 -41.44 -18.48
N PHE A 818 -9.70 -40.40 -19.08
CA PHE A 818 -9.60 -39.02 -18.59
C PHE A 818 -10.09 -38.86 -17.14
N THR A 819 -11.22 -39.48 -16.80
CA THR A 819 -11.86 -39.36 -15.48
C THR A 819 -11.03 -39.93 -14.33
N ASP A 820 -10.06 -40.81 -14.61
CA ASP A 820 -9.24 -41.44 -13.55
C ASP A 820 -8.29 -40.46 -12.86
N GLN A 821 -7.94 -39.35 -13.53
CA GLN A 821 -7.06 -38.32 -12.97
C GLN A 821 -7.63 -37.63 -11.73
N GLY A 822 -8.95 -37.66 -11.54
CA GLY A 822 -9.64 -36.99 -10.44
C GLY A 822 -9.72 -37.82 -9.15
N ASN A 823 -9.76 -39.16 -9.26
CA ASN A 823 -10.18 -40.02 -8.16
C ASN A 823 -9.07 -40.38 -7.16
N ASN A 824 -7.80 -40.43 -7.60
CA ASN A 824 -6.64 -40.87 -6.77
C ASN A 824 -5.49 -39.86 -6.71
N ARG A 825 -5.74 -38.58 -7.03
CA ARG A 825 -4.69 -37.57 -7.24
C ARG A 825 -3.88 -37.28 -5.97
N ALA A 826 -4.53 -37.23 -4.81
CA ALA A 826 -3.86 -36.92 -3.54
C ALA A 826 -2.81 -37.95 -3.14
N GLU A 827 -3.12 -39.25 -3.24
CA GLU A 827 -2.18 -40.34 -2.90
C GLU A 827 -0.96 -40.33 -3.83
N ILE A 828 -1.19 -40.16 -5.14
CA ILE A 828 -0.14 -40.07 -6.15
C ILE A 828 0.77 -38.87 -5.89
N ILE A 829 0.22 -37.70 -5.55
CA ILE A 829 0.99 -36.50 -5.25
C ILE A 829 1.82 -36.68 -3.97
N SER A 830 1.26 -37.33 -2.95
CA SER A 830 1.99 -37.62 -1.71
C SER A 830 3.18 -38.56 -1.95
N GLU A 831 3.02 -39.59 -2.78
CA GLU A 831 4.14 -40.46 -3.16
C GLU A 831 5.21 -39.69 -3.95
N ILE A 832 4.81 -38.91 -4.97
CA ILE A 832 5.74 -38.08 -5.74
C ILE A 832 6.51 -37.12 -4.82
N ARG A 833 5.86 -36.53 -3.80
CA ARG A 833 6.51 -35.67 -2.80
C ARG A 833 7.58 -36.43 -2.02
N ALA A 834 7.25 -37.59 -1.45
CA ALA A 834 8.21 -38.39 -0.70
C ALA A 834 9.46 -38.74 -1.54
N GLN A 835 9.24 -38.99 -2.83
CA GLN A 835 10.28 -39.34 -3.77
C GLN A 835 11.12 -38.12 -4.20
N LEU A 836 10.51 -36.94 -4.37
CA LEU A 836 11.27 -35.70 -4.56
C LEU A 836 12.13 -35.35 -3.35
N GLU A 837 11.62 -35.56 -2.13
CA GLU A 837 12.39 -35.37 -0.89
C GLU A 837 13.56 -36.36 -0.77
N ALA A 838 13.37 -37.62 -1.22
CA ALA A 838 14.45 -38.58 -1.36
C ALA A 838 15.49 -38.14 -2.39
N CYS A 839 15.05 -37.71 -3.58
CA CYS A 839 15.91 -37.17 -4.63
C CYS A 839 16.74 -35.99 -4.13
N GLN A 840 16.13 -35.06 -3.39
CA GLN A 840 16.79 -33.90 -2.79
C GLN A 840 17.89 -34.30 -1.79
N ARG A 841 17.71 -35.38 -1.04
CA ARG A 841 18.71 -35.91 -0.08
C ARG A 841 19.82 -36.70 -0.76
N GLU A 842 19.50 -37.46 -1.80
CA GLU A 842 20.41 -38.42 -2.44
C GLU A 842 21.25 -37.81 -3.56
N GLN A 843 20.76 -36.75 -4.20
CA GLN A 843 21.39 -36.14 -5.37
C GLN A 843 22.03 -34.79 -5.03
N GLN A 844 23.14 -34.47 -5.71
CA GLN A 844 23.78 -33.17 -5.61
C GLN A 844 23.33 -32.24 -6.73
N PHE A 845 22.71 -31.12 -6.37
CA PHE A 845 22.26 -30.09 -7.31
C PHE A 845 23.18 -28.86 -7.28
N LYS A 846 23.46 -28.29 -8.46
CA LYS A 846 24.14 -26.98 -8.59
C LYS A 846 23.20 -25.78 -8.37
N VAL A 847 21.96 -26.07 -8.00
CA VAL A 847 20.90 -25.11 -7.69
C VAL A 847 20.35 -25.45 -6.32
N LYS A 848 19.83 -24.45 -5.61
CA LYS A 848 19.06 -24.66 -4.40
C LYS A 848 17.70 -25.26 -4.80
N PHE A 849 17.44 -26.49 -4.36
CA PHE A 849 16.19 -27.19 -4.59
C PHE A 849 15.33 -27.08 -3.33
N GLU A 850 14.14 -26.49 -3.42
CA GLU A 850 13.21 -26.35 -2.28
C GLU A 850 11.81 -26.82 -2.64
N ILE A 851 11.28 -27.80 -1.90
CA ILE A 851 9.93 -28.34 -2.09
C ILE A 851 8.94 -27.53 -1.22
N SER A 852 7.77 -27.21 -1.77
CA SER A 852 6.75 -26.45 -1.05
C SER A 852 6.28 -27.20 0.19
N LYS A 853 6.24 -26.53 1.36
CA LYS A 853 5.74 -27.09 2.62
C LYS A 853 4.21 -27.20 2.69
N TRP A 854 3.50 -26.56 1.76
CA TRP A 854 2.04 -26.58 1.72
C TRP A 854 1.56 -27.78 0.93
N GLU A 855 0.61 -28.52 1.49
CA GLU A 855 -0.05 -29.63 0.83
C GLU A 855 -1.17 -29.10 -0.07
N ASN A 856 -1.11 -29.43 -1.36
CA ASN A 856 -2.17 -29.16 -2.31
C ASN A 856 -2.53 -30.49 -3.01
N PRO A 857 -3.77 -30.97 -2.89
CA PRO A 857 -4.17 -32.27 -3.44
C PRO A 857 -4.20 -32.31 -4.97
N ARG A 858 -4.00 -31.17 -5.65
CA ARG A 858 -4.03 -31.06 -7.12
C ARG A 858 -2.68 -30.86 -7.78
N VAL A 859 -1.71 -30.28 -7.07
CA VAL A 859 -0.40 -29.89 -7.62
C VAL A 859 0.67 -30.01 -6.55
N LEU A 860 1.83 -30.56 -6.92
CA LEU A 860 3.03 -30.52 -6.09
C LEU A 860 4.01 -29.49 -6.64
N SER A 861 4.30 -28.44 -5.89
CA SER A 861 5.20 -27.38 -6.34
C SER A 861 6.58 -27.45 -5.67
N PHE A 862 7.63 -27.15 -6.42
CA PHE A 862 8.99 -26.94 -5.91
C PHE A 862 9.69 -25.80 -6.67
N SER A 863 10.80 -25.30 -6.13
CA SER A 863 11.58 -24.23 -6.76
C SER A 863 13.04 -24.63 -6.93
N LEU A 864 13.64 -24.21 -8.04
CA LEU A 864 15.08 -24.31 -8.31
C LEU A 864 15.66 -22.90 -8.41
N THR A 865 16.52 -22.54 -7.46
CA THR A 865 17.11 -21.19 -7.35
C THR A 865 18.62 -21.24 -7.57
N SER A 866 19.18 -20.27 -8.29
CA SER A 866 20.62 -20.17 -8.49
C SER A 866 21.35 -19.90 -7.16
N LEU A 867 22.48 -20.59 -6.96
CA LEU A 867 23.34 -20.41 -5.78
C LEU A 867 24.23 -19.16 -5.89
N THR A 868 24.50 -18.70 -7.12
CA THR A 868 25.40 -17.56 -7.39
C THR A 868 24.64 -16.26 -7.68
N THR A 869 23.39 -16.36 -8.13
CA THR A 869 22.61 -15.22 -8.60
C THR A 869 21.19 -15.31 -8.05
N LEU A 870 20.97 -14.71 -6.88
CA LEU A 870 19.73 -14.85 -6.10
C LEU A 870 18.46 -14.33 -6.79
N ASP A 871 18.59 -13.57 -7.90
CA ASP A 871 17.47 -13.08 -8.71
C ASP A 871 16.98 -14.10 -9.75
N GLN A 872 17.55 -15.31 -9.79
CA GLN A 872 17.19 -16.35 -10.75
C GLN A 872 16.60 -17.59 -10.06
N SER A 873 15.31 -17.80 -10.27
CA SER A 873 14.59 -19.00 -9.86
C SER A 873 13.63 -19.46 -10.96
N VAL A 874 13.29 -20.75 -10.93
CA VAL A 874 12.20 -21.36 -11.69
C VAL A 874 11.33 -22.14 -10.71
N ASP A 875 10.04 -21.85 -10.75
CA ASP A 875 9.02 -22.56 -9.98
C ASP A 875 8.46 -23.68 -10.85
N PHE A 876 8.40 -24.89 -10.30
CA PHE A 876 7.95 -26.10 -10.96
C PHE A 876 6.66 -26.62 -10.33
N ASP A 877 5.68 -26.93 -11.17
CA ASP A 877 4.48 -27.67 -10.78
C ASP A 877 4.54 -29.09 -11.34
N VAL A 878 4.41 -30.09 -10.47
CA VAL A 878 4.37 -31.51 -10.84
C VAL A 878 2.93 -31.98 -10.92
N LEU A 879 2.56 -32.51 -12.09
CA LEU A 879 1.18 -32.77 -12.48
C LEU A 879 1.02 -34.22 -12.97
N PRO A 880 0.34 -35.10 -12.22
CA PRO A 880 0.04 -36.44 -12.70
C PRO A 880 -1.03 -36.40 -13.81
N ALA A 881 -0.84 -37.14 -14.91
CA ALA A 881 -1.74 -37.12 -16.06
C ALA A 881 -1.91 -38.49 -16.74
N PHE A 882 -3.04 -38.64 -17.44
CA PHE A 882 -3.36 -39.78 -18.31
C PHE A 882 -2.66 -39.61 -19.68
N ASP A 883 -2.04 -40.67 -20.19
CA ASP A 883 -1.35 -40.65 -21.49
C ASP A 883 -2.32 -40.86 -22.66
N ALA A 884 -3.16 -39.86 -22.92
CA ALA A 884 -4.15 -39.90 -23.99
C ALA A 884 -3.54 -39.96 -25.40
N LEU A 885 -2.29 -39.51 -25.56
CA LEU A 885 -1.58 -39.47 -26.85
C LEU A 885 -0.77 -40.74 -27.13
N GLY A 886 -0.39 -41.48 -26.09
CA GLY A 886 0.49 -42.64 -26.21
C GLY A 886 1.85 -42.27 -26.80
N GLN A 887 2.38 -43.15 -27.66
CA GLN A 887 3.62 -42.91 -28.42
C GLN A 887 3.32 -42.17 -29.73
N LEU A 888 3.10 -40.85 -29.62
CA LEU A 888 2.94 -40.00 -30.79
C LEU A 888 4.32 -39.66 -31.38
N GLY A 889 4.52 -39.94 -32.68
CA GLY A 889 5.74 -39.52 -33.39
C GLY A 889 5.85 -38.00 -33.48
N SER A 890 7.07 -37.45 -33.52
CA SER A 890 7.30 -36.01 -33.62
C SER A 890 6.56 -35.40 -34.81
N GLY A 891 5.63 -34.48 -34.55
CA GLY A 891 4.81 -33.81 -35.57
C GLY A 891 3.61 -34.61 -36.10
N GLY A 892 3.34 -35.80 -35.54
CA GLY A 892 2.15 -36.59 -35.88
C GLY A 892 0.87 -35.98 -35.29
N ARG A 893 -0.20 -35.96 -36.08
CA ARG A 893 -1.51 -35.52 -35.61
C ARG A 893 -2.18 -36.62 -34.75
N PRO A 894 -2.80 -36.28 -33.60
CA PRO A 894 -3.51 -37.27 -32.80
C PRO A 894 -4.68 -37.92 -33.55
N SER A 895 -4.99 -39.17 -33.20
CA SER A 895 -6.22 -39.83 -33.69
C SER A 895 -7.45 -39.04 -33.26
N PRO A 896 -8.44 -38.81 -34.16
CA PRO A 896 -9.70 -38.14 -33.80
C PRO A 896 -10.40 -38.78 -32.60
N GLN A 897 -10.27 -40.10 -32.42
CA GLN A 897 -10.88 -40.82 -31.29
C GLN A 897 -10.46 -40.26 -29.93
N VAL A 898 -9.22 -39.79 -29.79
CA VAL A 898 -8.72 -39.18 -28.54
C VAL A 898 -9.56 -37.96 -28.14
N TYR A 899 -9.91 -37.13 -29.12
CA TYR A 899 -10.73 -35.94 -28.89
C TYR A 899 -12.21 -36.27 -28.74
N VAL A 900 -12.71 -37.32 -29.41
CA VAL A 900 -14.06 -37.85 -29.18
C VAL A 900 -14.23 -38.32 -27.74
N ASP A 901 -13.27 -39.10 -27.23
CA ASP A 901 -13.27 -39.59 -25.86
C ASP A 901 -13.15 -38.43 -24.84
N LEU A 902 -12.34 -37.42 -25.16
CA LEU A 902 -12.25 -36.18 -24.37
C LEU A 902 -13.61 -35.45 -24.32
N ILE A 903 -14.27 -35.28 -25.46
CA ILE A 903 -15.57 -34.60 -25.56
C ILE A 903 -16.66 -35.38 -24.81
N HIS A 904 -16.62 -36.71 -24.81
CA HIS A 904 -17.56 -37.53 -24.02
C HIS A 904 -17.28 -37.47 -22.52
N SER A 905 -16.01 -37.27 -22.13
CA SER A 905 -15.59 -37.13 -20.74
C SER A 905 -15.69 -35.69 -20.21
N TYR A 906 -16.17 -34.76 -21.05
CA TYR A 906 -16.17 -33.32 -20.79
C TYR A 906 -17.22 -32.92 -19.72
N ASN A 907 -16.73 -32.50 -18.55
CA ASN A 907 -17.54 -31.82 -17.53
C ASN A 907 -17.11 -30.35 -17.33
N ASN A 908 -15.80 -30.09 -17.29
CA ASN A 908 -15.24 -28.74 -17.15
C ASN A 908 -14.26 -28.42 -18.31
N ALA A 909 -14.24 -27.16 -18.75
CA ALA A 909 -13.33 -26.71 -19.80
C ALA A 909 -11.85 -26.79 -19.39
N GLY A 910 -11.03 -27.46 -20.21
CA GLY A 910 -9.58 -27.55 -20.04
C GLY A 910 -9.13 -28.40 -18.86
N GLU A 911 -10.01 -29.22 -18.25
CA GLU A 911 -9.69 -30.05 -17.08
C GLU A 911 -8.52 -31.01 -17.33
N TYR A 912 -8.43 -31.52 -18.56
CA TYR A 912 -7.45 -32.51 -18.99
C TYR A 912 -6.35 -31.93 -19.89
N SER A 913 -6.13 -30.61 -19.84
CA SER A 913 -5.12 -29.95 -20.68
C SER A 913 -3.70 -30.52 -20.48
N THR A 914 -3.41 -31.06 -19.29
CA THR A 914 -2.14 -31.73 -18.97
C THR A 914 -1.86 -32.95 -19.85
N CYS A 915 -2.90 -33.68 -20.30
CA CYS A 915 -2.77 -34.79 -21.26
C CYS A 915 -2.13 -34.35 -22.58
N PHE A 916 -2.33 -33.09 -22.94
CA PHE A 916 -1.94 -32.53 -24.24
C PHE A 916 -0.74 -31.58 -24.12
N THR A 917 0.00 -31.61 -23.01
CA THR A 917 1.13 -30.70 -22.78
C THR A 917 2.23 -30.80 -23.85
N GLU A 918 2.39 -31.97 -24.48
CA GLU A 918 3.35 -32.17 -25.58
C GLU A 918 2.97 -31.32 -26.78
N LEU A 919 1.69 -31.36 -27.19
CA LEU A 919 1.15 -30.57 -28.29
C LEU A 919 1.19 -29.06 -27.99
N GLN A 920 0.86 -28.66 -26.76
CA GLN A 920 0.95 -27.25 -26.33
C GLN A 920 2.39 -26.72 -26.38
N ARG A 921 3.36 -27.54 -25.94
CA ARG A 921 4.79 -27.22 -26.02
C ARG A 921 5.22 -27.10 -27.48
N ASP A 922 4.89 -28.10 -28.29
CA ASP A 922 5.37 -28.23 -29.66
C ASP A 922 4.83 -27.13 -30.58
N PHE A 923 3.61 -26.65 -30.29
CA PHE A 923 3.01 -25.49 -30.97
C PHE A 923 3.83 -24.20 -30.79
N ILE A 924 4.52 -24.02 -29.66
CA ILE A 924 5.31 -22.82 -29.36
C ILE A 924 6.81 -23.02 -29.65
N ILE A 925 7.35 -24.21 -29.37
CA ILE A 925 8.80 -24.45 -29.43
C ILE A 925 9.37 -24.23 -30.84
N SER A 926 8.58 -24.62 -31.85
CA SER A 926 8.89 -24.51 -33.29
C SER A 926 8.89 -23.08 -33.81
N ARG A 927 8.40 -22.12 -33.03
CA ARG A 927 8.28 -20.72 -33.45
C ARG A 927 9.61 -19.96 -33.38
N PRO A 928 9.79 -18.92 -34.23
CA PRO A 928 11.02 -18.13 -34.27
C PRO A 928 11.43 -17.56 -32.90
N THR A 929 12.74 -17.48 -32.65
CA THR A 929 13.27 -16.93 -31.40
C THR A 929 12.74 -15.52 -31.11
N LYS A 930 12.60 -14.69 -32.14
CA LYS A 930 12.09 -13.32 -32.00
C LYS A 930 10.61 -13.28 -31.59
N LEU A 931 9.79 -14.21 -32.06
CA LEU A 931 8.41 -14.36 -31.59
C LEU A 931 8.36 -14.77 -30.11
N LYS A 932 9.23 -15.70 -29.69
CA LYS A 932 9.35 -16.06 -28.26
C LYS A 932 9.79 -14.87 -27.40
N SER A 933 10.62 -13.97 -27.91
CA SER A 933 10.95 -12.70 -27.27
C SER A 933 9.75 -11.76 -27.16
N LEU A 934 8.92 -11.63 -28.20
CA LEU A 934 7.67 -10.87 -28.15
C LEU A 934 6.71 -11.46 -27.10
N ILE A 935 6.58 -12.79 -27.03
CA ILE A 935 5.77 -13.46 -26.00
C ILE A 935 6.27 -13.10 -24.59
N ARG A 936 7.59 -13.08 -24.35
CA ARG A 936 8.14 -12.63 -23.06
C ARG A 936 7.75 -11.19 -22.74
N LEU A 937 7.81 -10.29 -23.72
CA LEU A 937 7.43 -8.90 -23.54
C LEU A 937 5.94 -8.77 -23.17
N VAL A 938 5.06 -9.47 -23.87
CA VAL A 938 3.60 -9.50 -23.58
C VAL A 938 3.32 -10.10 -22.20
N LYS A 939 4.00 -11.19 -21.83
CA LYS A 939 3.88 -11.78 -20.48
C LYS A 939 4.33 -10.82 -19.39
N HIS A 940 5.42 -10.09 -19.63
CA HIS A 940 5.91 -9.09 -18.70
C HIS A 940 4.88 -7.96 -18.51
N TRP A 941 4.36 -7.40 -19.60
CA TRP A 941 3.29 -6.40 -19.58
C TRP A 941 2.04 -6.91 -18.85
N TYR A 942 1.59 -8.13 -19.14
CA TYR A 942 0.46 -8.77 -18.47
C TYR A 942 0.66 -8.86 -16.95
N ARG A 943 1.87 -9.17 -16.49
CA ARG A 943 2.19 -9.21 -15.06
C ARG A 943 2.20 -7.83 -14.41
N GLN A 944 2.66 -6.81 -15.11
CA GLN A 944 2.57 -5.42 -14.63
C GLN A 944 1.10 -5.01 -14.45
N CYS A 945 0.22 -5.41 -15.37
CA CYS A 945 -1.22 -5.18 -15.28
C CYS A 945 -1.85 -5.87 -14.06
N ASN A 946 -1.33 -7.02 -13.64
CA ASN A 946 -1.79 -7.78 -12.47
C ASN A 946 -1.36 -7.19 -11.12
N LYS A 947 -0.33 -6.33 -11.07
CA LYS A 947 0.11 -5.65 -9.83
C LYS A 947 -0.79 -4.48 -9.43
N MET A 948 -1.66 -4.02 -10.33
CA MET A 948 -2.55 -2.88 -10.09
C MET A 948 -3.79 -3.31 -9.29
N PRO A 949 -4.31 -2.49 -8.36
CA PRO A 949 -5.56 -2.79 -7.67
C PRO A 949 -6.70 -2.80 -8.70
N LYS A 950 -7.29 -3.97 -8.98
CA LYS A 950 -8.41 -4.07 -9.92
C LYS A 950 -9.58 -4.85 -9.32
N GLY A 951 -10.77 -4.55 -9.81
CA GLY A 951 -12.06 -5.05 -9.31
C GLY A 951 -12.21 -6.57 -9.34
N ARG A 952 -13.37 -7.09 -8.94
CA ARG A 952 -13.61 -8.54 -8.84
C ARG A 952 -13.52 -9.24 -10.22
N GLY A 953 -12.84 -10.38 -10.26
CA GLY A 953 -12.68 -11.26 -11.44
C GLY A 953 -11.22 -11.46 -11.83
N SER A 954 -10.85 -12.64 -12.33
CA SER A 954 -9.49 -12.94 -12.81
C SER A 954 -9.24 -12.32 -14.18
N LEU A 955 -8.01 -11.85 -14.41
CA LEU A 955 -7.56 -11.55 -15.78
C LEU A 955 -7.50 -12.85 -16.61
N PRO A 956 -7.53 -12.75 -17.95
CA PRO A 956 -7.44 -13.91 -18.83
C PRO A 956 -6.19 -14.75 -18.57
N PRO A 957 -6.25 -16.09 -18.72
CA PRO A 957 -5.08 -16.94 -18.54
C PRO A 957 -3.90 -16.46 -19.39
N GLN A 958 -2.70 -16.45 -18.80
CA GLN A 958 -1.48 -15.98 -19.49
C GLN A 958 -1.24 -16.73 -20.81
N HIS A 959 -1.57 -18.02 -20.85
CA HIS A 959 -1.48 -18.83 -22.07
C HIS A 959 -2.34 -18.29 -23.23
N GLY A 960 -3.51 -17.71 -22.94
CA GLY A 960 -4.35 -17.06 -23.95
C GLY A 960 -3.66 -15.86 -24.61
N LEU A 961 -2.84 -15.11 -23.86
CA LEU A 961 -2.05 -14.00 -24.40
C LEU A 961 -0.84 -14.50 -25.21
N GLU A 962 -0.25 -15.65 -24.83
CA GLU A 962 0.79 -16.30 -25.64
C GLU A 962 0.22 -16.69 -27.01
N LEU A 963 -0.96 -17.31 -27.05
CA LEU A 963 -1.65 -17.69 -28.29
C LEU A 963 -2.10 -16.48 -29.09
N LEU A 964 -2.60 -15.42 -28.44
CA LEU A 964 -2.95 -14.17 -29.11
C LEU A 964 -1.72 -13.53 -29.79
N THR A 965 -0.56 -13.63 -29.16
CA THR A 965 0.72 -13.15 -29.73
C THR A 965 1.14 -13.98 -30.94
N VAL A 966 0.97 -15.30 -30.88
CA VAL A 966 1.20 -16.18 -32.04
C VAL A 966 0.26 -15.82 -33.18
N TYR A 967 -1.04 -15.66 -32.90
CA TYR A 967 -2.03 -15.24 -33.89
C TYR A 967 -1.69 -13.90 -34.54
N ALA A 968 -1.30 -12.89 -33.74
CA ALA A 968 -0.90 -11.58 -34.25
C ALA A 968 0.25 -11.69 -35.26
N TRP A 969 1.26 -12.49 -34.93
CA TRP A 969 2.40 -12.73 -35.81
C TRP A 969 2.02 -13.54 -37.06
N GLU A 970 1.24 -14.62 -36.90
CA GLU A 970 0.78 -15.45 -38.01
C GLU A 970 -0.11 -14.70 -39.01
N GLN A 971 -0.92 -13.73 -38.56
CA GLN A 971 -1.81 -12.97 -39.44
C GLN A 971 -1.19 -11.67 -39.97
N GLY A 972 -0.21 -11.10 -39.26
CA GLY A 972 0.30 -9.75 -39.54
C GLY A 972 1.72 -9.68 -40.09
N SER A 973 2.59 -10.63 -39.74
CA SER A 973 4.02 -10.58 -40.10
C SER A 973 4.51 -11.84 -40.79
N GLN A 974 4.38 -13.01 -40.14
CA GLN A 974 4.95 -14.30 -40.57
C GLN A 974 6.49 -14.34 -40.77
N GLU A 975 7.18 -13.22 -40.58
CA GLU A 975 8.62 -13.12 -40.76
C GLU A 975 9.39 -13.56 -39.49
N PRO A 976 10.53 -14.26 -39.62
CA PRO A 976 11.36 -14.61 -38.46
C PRO A 976 12.03 -13.39 -37.82
N GLN A 977 12.18 -12.29 -38.57
CA GLN A 977 12.70 -11.01 -38.13
C GLN A 977 11.65 -9.92 -38.35
N PHE A 978 11.26 -9.22 -37.28
CA PHE A 978 10.27 -8.16 -37.31
C PHE A 978 10.61 -7.08 -36.26
N ASN A 979 9.93 -5.92 -36.31
CA ASN A 979 10.08 -4.87 -35.31
C ASN A 979 9.31 -5.24 -34.02
N MET A 980 10.00 -5.26 -32.87
CA MET A 980 9.41 -5.67 -31.60
C MET A 980 8.23 -4.78 -31.16
N ALA A 981 8.32 -3.47 -31.42
CA ALA A 981 7.29 -2.51 -31.04
C ALA A 981 6.02 -2.67 -31.88
N GLU A 982 6.15 -2.94 -33.18
CA GLU A 982 4.99 -3.21 -34.06
C GLU A 982 4.24 -4.47 -33.60
N GLY A 983 4.98 -5.55 -33.31
CA GLY A 983 4.39 -6.78 -32.79
C GLY A 983 3.70 -6.57 -31.45
N PHE A 984 4.35 -5.86 -30.52
CA PHE A 984 3.76 -5.55 -29.22
C PHE A 984 2.52 -4.68 -29.35
N ARG A 985 2.59 -3.61 -30.16
CA ARG A 985 1.47 -2.72 -30.47
C ARG A 985 0.27 -3.45 -31.07
N THR A 986 0.53 -4.43 -31.94
CA THR A 986 -0.50 -5.27 -32.57
C THR A 986 -1.23 -6.11 -31.53
N VAL A 987 -0.50 -6.73 -30.59
CA VAL A 987 -1.12 -7.51 -29.50
C VAL A 987 -1.99 -6.62 -28.62
N LEU A 988 -1.51 -5.44 -28.24
CA LEU A 988 -2.30 -4.47 -27.45
C LEU A 988 -3.58 -4.05 -28.18
N GLU A 989 -3.55 -3.93 -29.51
CA GLU A 989 -4.73 -3.62 -30.30
C GLU A 989 -5.75 -4.76 -30.30
N LEU A 990 -5.29 -5.99 -30.51
CA LEU A 990 -6.16 -7.16 -30.47
C LEU A 990 -6.81 -7.32 -29.09
N VAL A 991 -6.07 -7.06 -28.02
CA VAL A 991 -6.62 -7.00 -26.65
C VAL A 991 -7.70 -5.91 -26.53
N SER A 992 -7.49 -4.73 -27.12
CA SER A 992 -8.47 -3.64 -27.12
C SER A 992 -9.74 -4.01 -27.91
N GLN A 993 -9.59 -4.86 -28.93
CA GLN A 993 -10.67 -5.37 -29.78
C GLN A 993 -11.19 -6.75 -29.34
N TYR A 994 -10.98 -7.15 -28.08
CA TYR A 994 -11.27 -8.50 -27.57
C TYR A 994 -12.68 -9.01 -27.91
N ARG A 995 -13.69 -8.12 -27.97
CA ARG A 995 -15.08 -8.48 -28.31
C ARG A 995 -15.25 -9.03 -29.73
N GLN A 996 -14.26 -8.85 -30.59
CA GLN A 996 -14.24 -9.34 -31.96
C GLN A 996 -13.39 -10.62 -32.12
N LEU A 997 -12.66 -11.06 -31.09
CA LEU A 997 -11.74 -12.18 -31.23
C LEU A 997 -12.48 -13.52 -31.32
N CYS A 998 -12.21 -14.24 -32.40
CA CYS A 998 -12.61 -15.62 -32.61
C CYS A 998 -11.44 -16.37 -33.26
N ILE A 999 -10.58 -16.95 -32.43
CA ILE A 999 -9.29 -17.52 -32.80
C ILE A 999 -9.27 -19.01 -32.43
N TYR A 1000 -8.89 -19.84 -33.39
CA TYR A 1000 -8.66 -21.27 -33.22
C TYR A 1000 -7.70 -21.76 -34.30
N TRP A 1001 -7.12 -22.93 -34.08
CA TRP A 1001 -6.25 -23.61 -35.03
C TRP A 1001 -6.78 -25.01 -35.29
N THR A 1002 -6.52 -25.54 -36.48
CA THR A 1002 -6.91 -26.91 -36.85
C THR A 1002 -5.72 -27.85 -37.00
N VAL A 1003 -4.64 -27.58 -36.25
CA VAL A 1003 -3.36 -28.31 -36.37
C VAL A 1003 -3.48 -29.72 -35.79
N ASN A 1004 -4.16 -29.86 -34.64
CA ASN A 1004 -4.29 -31.16 -33.96
C ASN A 1004 -5.71 -31.76 -34.09
N TYR A 1005 -6.74 -30.92 -34.21
CA TYR A 1005 -8.14 -31.32 -34.39
C TYR A 1005 -8.78 -30.48 -35.50
N ASP A 1006 -9.82 -30.99 -36.16
CA ASP A 1006 -10.57 -30.27 -37.19
C ASP A 1006 -12.04 -30.73 -37.23
N ALA A 1007 -12.77 -30.31 -38.26
CA ALA A 1007 -14.18 -30.64 -38.44
C ALA A 1007 -14.43 -31.85 -39.35
N GLU A 1008 -13.41 -32.66 -39.68
CA GLU A 1008 -13.60 -33.86 -40.51
C GLU A 1008 -14.39 -34.94 -39.76
N ASP A 1009 -14.07 -35.17 -38.49
CA ASP A 1009 -14.91 -35.99 -37.62
C ASP A 1009 -16.18 -35.23 -37.22
N LYS A 1010 -17.33 -35.88 -37.35
CA LYS A 1010 -18.63 -35.26 -37.09
C LYS A 1010 -18.78 -34.78 -35.64
N THR A 1011 -18.33 -35.57 -34.66
CA THR A 1011 -18.47 -35.26 -33.24
C THR A 1011 -17.62 -34.04 -32.88
N ILE A 1012 -16.37 -34.01 -33.36
CA ILE A 1012 -15.45 -32.89 -33.16
C ILE A 1012 -15.98 -31.65 -33.89
N GLY A 1013 -16.39 -31.78 -35.16
CA GLY A 1013 -16.93 -30.67 -35.96
C GLY A 1013 -18.17 -30.03 -35.33
N ASP A 1014 -19.11 -30.82 -34.83
CA ASP A 1014 -20.31 -30.32 -34.15
C ASP A 1014 -19.95 -29.67 -32.80
N PHE A 1015 -18.94 -30.19 -32.09
CA PHE A 1015 -18.43 -29.55 -30.88
C PHE A 1015 -17.74 -28.20 -31.17
N LEU A 1016 -16.89 -28.12 -32.18
CA LEU A 1016 -16.22 -26.88 -32.60
C LEU A 1016 -17.25 -25.81 -32.99
N LYS A 1017 -18.29 -26.16 -33.77
CA LYS A 1017 -19.38 -25.23 -34.10
C LYS A 1017 -20.03 -24.66 -32.83
N ARG A 1018 -20.30 -25.50 -31.83
CA ARG A 1018 -20.85 -25.05 -30.54
C ARG A 1018 -19.89 -24.13 -29.78
N GLN A 1019 -18.58 -24.43 -29.79
CA GLN A 1019 -17.57 -23.56 -29.15
C GLN A 1019 -17.49 -22.20 -29.83
N LEU A 1020 -17.49 -22.16 -31.16
CA LEU A 1020 -17.36 -20.93 -31.96
C LEU A 1020 -18.62 -20.04 -31.91
N GLN A 1021 -19.76 -20.57 -31.45
CA GLN A 1021 -20.98 -19.80 -31.18
C GLN A 1021 -21.03 -19.15 -29.79
N LYS A 1022 -20.05 -19.42 -28.92
CA LYS A 1022 -20.01 -18.83 -27.57
C LYS A 1022 -19.74 -17.31 -27.61
N PRO A 1023 -20.00 -16.58 -26.51
CA PRO A 1023 -19.64 -15.18 -26.42
C PRO A 1023 -18.13 -14.97 -26.60
N ARG A 1024 -17.76 -13.97 -27.41
CA ARG A 1024 -16.37 -13.54 -27.63
C ARG A 1024 -15.79 -12.86 -26.37
N PRO A 1025 -14.47 -12.93 -26.12
CA PRO A 1025 -13.44 -13.51 -26.98
C PRO A 1025 -13.43 -15.05 -26.93
N ILE A 1026 -13.20 -15.66 -28.10
CA ILE A 1026 -12.96 -17.11 -28.21
C ILE A 1026 -11.51 -17.29 -28.62
N ILE A 1027 -10.74 -17.98 -27.79
CA ILE A 1027 -9.35 -18.37 -28.10
C ILE A 1027 -9.24 -19.84 -27.72
N LEU A 1028 -9.42 -20.73 -28.69
CA LEU A 1028 -9.32 -22.17 -28.45
C LEU A 1028 -7.85 -22.60 -28.40
N ASP A 1029 -7.51 -23.40 -27.40
CA ASP A 1029 -6.20 -24.02 -27.28
C ASP A 1029 -5.92 -24.92 -28.50
N PRO A 1030 -4.82 -24.74 -29.25
CA PRO A 1030 -4.48 -25.58 -30.39
C PRO A 1030 -4.30 -27.06 -30.03
N ALA A 1031 -4.09 -27.40 -28.76
CA ALA A 1031 -3.91 -28.77 -28.28
C ALA A 1031 -5.19 -29.42 -27.72
N ASP A 1032 -6.14 -28.61 -27.23
CA ASP A 1032 -7.36 -29.05 -26.54
C ASP A 1032 -8.59 -28.27 -27.06
N PRO A 1033 -9.48 -28.89 -27.87
CA PRO A 1033 -10.65 -28.22 -28.44
C PRO A 1033 -11.68 -27.77 -27.39
N THR A 1034 -11.58 -28.28 -26.15
CA THR A 1034 -12.48 -27.96 -25.04
C THR A 1034 -12.01 -26.72 -24.26
N GLY A 1035 -10.73 -26.35 -24.39
CA GLY A 1035 -10.07 -25.26 -23.68
C GLY A 1035 -10.26 -23.91 -24.36
N ASN A 1036 -11.39 -23.23 -24.10
CA ASN A 1036 -11.55 -21.82 -24.49
C ASN A 1036 -10.90 -20.89 -23.45
N LEU A 1037 -9.73 -20.34 -23.80
CA LEU A 1037 -8.92 -19.45 -22.95
C LEU A 1037 -9.42 -17.99 -22.94
N GLY A 1038 -10.45 -17.67 -23.72
CA GLY A 1038 -11.07 -16.34 -23.76
C GLY A 1038 -12.25 -16.15 -22.78
N HIS A 1039 -12.88 -17.24 -22.33
CA HIS A 1039 -14.15 -17.20 -21.60
C HIS A 1039 -14.04 -16.70 -20.15
N ASN A 1040 -15.09 -16.04 -19.63
CA ASN A 1040 -15.27 -15.62 -18.23
C ASN A 1040 -14.10 -14.84 -17.58
N ALA A 1041 -13.30 -14.13 -18.37
CA ALA A 1041 -12.16 -13.35 -17.89
C ALA A 1041 -12.33 -11.85 -18.10
N ARG A 1042 -11.65 -11.04 -17.28
CA ARG A 1042 -11.70 -9.57 -17.31
C ARG A 1042 -10.84 -8.97 -18.43
N TRP A 1043 -11.17 -9.28 -19.68
CA TRP A 1043 -10.54 -8.68 -20.87
C TRP A 1043 -10.75 -7.17 -20.96
N ASP A 1044 -11.84 -6.65 -20.41
CA ASP A 1044 -12.12 -5.22 -20.30
C ASP A 1044 -11.04 -4.46 -19.52
N LEU A 1045 -10.53 -5.07 -18.44
CA LEU A 1045 -9.43 -4.51 -17.65
C LEU A 1045 -8.11 -4.52 -18.41
N LEU A 1046 -7.83 -5.57 -19.18
CA LEU A 1046 -6.63 -5.62 -20.03
C LEU A 1046 -6.73 -4.61 -21.18
N ALA A 1047 -7.92 -4.43 -21.77
CA ALA A 1047 -8.16 -3.45 -22.83
C ALA A 1047 -7.90 -2.01 -22.34
N SER A 1048 -8.31 -1.68 -21.10
CA SER A 1048 -8.03 -0.37 -20.51
C SER A 1048 -6.52 -0.12 -20.31
N GLU A 1049 -5.76 -1.13 -19.87
CA GLU A 1049 -4.30 -1.01 -19.77
C GLU A 1049 -3.63 -0.96 -21.13
N ALA A 1050 -4.14 -1.72 -22.09
CA ALA A 1050 -3.63 -1.71 -23.45
C ALA A 1050 -3.77 -0.31 -24.06
N ALA A 1051 -4.93 0.33 -23.88
CA ALA A 1051 -5.14 1.72 -24.32
C ALA A 1051 -4.13 2.71 -23.70
N THR A 1052 -3.83 2.55 -22.41
CA THR A 1052 -2.82 3.37 -21.71
C THR A 1052 -1.41 3.09 -22.24
N CYS A 1053 -1.06 1.82 -22.46
CA CYS A 1053 0.25 1.39 -22.91
C CYS A 1053 0.52 1.77 -24.38
N VAL A 1054 -0.51 1.83 -25.23
CA VAL A 1054 -0.39 2.30 -26.62
C VAL A 1054 0.12 3.75 -26.69
N SER A 1055 -0.18 4.57 -25.68
CA SER A 1055 0.32 5.94 -25.57
C SER A 1055 1.71 6.06 -24.95
N ALA A 1056 2.31 4.95 -24.50
CA ALA A 1056 3.59 4.93 -23.81
C ALA A 1056 4.78 4.89 -24.78
N LEU A 1057 6.01 5.17 -24.29
CA LEU A 1057 7.21 5.27 -25.13
C LEU A 1057 7.57 3.96 -25.85
N CYS A 1058 7.17 2.81 -25.30
CA CYS A 1058 7.36 1.50 -25.93
C CYS A 1058 6.57 1.35 -27.24
N CYS A 1059 5.56 2.21 -27.47
CA CYS A 1059 4.71 2.22 -28.65
C CYS A 1059 4.85 3.52 -29.46
N MET A 1060 5.89 4.33 -29.21
CA MET A 1060 6.16 5.59 -29.91
C MET A 1060 7.48 5.54 -30.67
N GLY A 1061 7.46 6.05 -31.90
CA GLY A 1061 8.62 6.26 -32.77
C GLY A 1061 9.54 7.36 -32.26
N LYS A 1062 10.69 7.54 -32.92
CA LYS A 1062 11.72 8.53 -32.53
C LYS A 1062 11.21 9.97 -32.58
N ASP A 1063 10.30 10.25 -33.49
CA ASP A 1063 9.64 11.53 -33.72
C ASP A 1063 8.40 11.73 -32.83
N GLY A 1064 8.08 10.76 -31.97
CA GLY A 1064 6.87 10.76 -31.15
C GLY A 1064 5.60 10.33 -31.89
N THR A 1065 5.71 9.81 -33.11
CA THR A 1065 4.57 9.23 -33.82
C THR A 1065 4.21 7.84 -33.26
N PRO A 1066 2.93 7.47 -33.16
CA PRO A 1066 2.55 6.12 -32.74
C PRO A 1066 3.07 5.06 -33.71
N VAL A 1067 3.73 4.04 -33.17
CA VAL A 1067 4.13 2.85 -33.93
C VAL A 1067 2.88 2.21 -34.54
N GLN A 1068 2.97 1.86 -35.82
CA GLN A 1068 1.83 1.26 -36.51
C GLN A 1068 1.75 -0.24 -36.19
N PRO A 1069 0.54 -0.76 -35.91
CA PRO A 1069 0.29 -2.19 -35.76
C PRO A 1069 0.39 -2.91 -37.12
N TRP A 1070 0.60 -4.23 -37.10
CA TRP A 1070 0.48 -5.05 -38.30
C TRP A 1070 -0.96 -5.12 -38.79
N PRO A 1071 -1.19 -5.26 -40.12
CA PRO A 1071 -2.52 -5.37 -40.69
C PRO A 1071 -3.13 -6.77 -40.42
N VAL A 1072 -3.59 -7.01 -39.19
CA VAL A 1072 -4.23 -8.28 -38.80
C VAL A 1072 -5.72 -8.26 -39.14
N LYS A 1073 -6.19 -9.27 -39.88
CA LYS A 1073 -7.62 -9.47 -40.16
C LYS A 1073 -8.30 -10.10 -38.95
N VAL A 1074 -9.12 -9.34 -38.22
CA VAL A 1074 -9.99 -9.94 -37.19
C VAL A 1074 -11.14 -10.66 -37.89
N SER A 1075 -11.27 -11.97 -37.67
CA SER A 1075 -12.33 -12.82 -38.24
C SER A 1075 -13.71 -12.27 -37.87
N ARG A 1076 -14.50 -11.90 -38.88
CA ARG A 1076 -15.89 -11.43 -38.70
C ARG A 1076 -16.75 -12.53 -38.09
#